data_AF-A0A3A8SAN4-F1
#
_entry.id   AF-A0A3A8SAN4-F1
#
_cell.length_a   1.000
_cell.length_b   1.000
_cell.length_c   1.000
_cell.angle_alpha   90.00
_cell.angle_beta   90.00
_cell.angle_gamma   90.00
#
_symmetry.space_group_name_H-M   'P 1'
#
loop_
_entity.id
_entity.type
_entity.pdbx_description
1 polymer ?
#
loop_
_entity_poly.entity_id
_entity_poly.type
_entity_poly.pdbx_seq_one_letter_code
_entity_poly.pdbx_strand_id
1 'polypeptide(L)'
;MRGGRGADAGPVPAPGTRGRPHPAVGQVPVPGAVRRNRARERGPREPCPGVRGRAGRPRADVGPAPHRQRRAPLPARHGAGNPGGRGGQAAAHRVPGSRPAGPGVRAALHRRDAVHQPLVEPGRHPPLEPAPRAAGRRGPPGLAVLPLRRRGFAPARLPPRGVGGARPAGRRTRGLRLGPAGAAGLPGRARLLPGRRAEGAGRGEGVVSTAEVLIAGAGPVGLCLALALDQQGVRVRLIDKEPSFSGESKAVTIQPRTLEIFQMLGVSDRLMKDGVVNPVMNMHVGRKRVTVLRYDRLETAFAFYLHLHQGQTERVLVQALGERGITVERSTALEGFEQDAAGVTARLVRAGGEREEVRVPFLVGCDGGHSQVRAVLDLGFKGARYDDNWIMTDVRIPNMSLARDERHGFILDRFPFVVLNLGNDSYRLIAARPPGSPLTGQVPTLEEFREIMTPLGLGHWKLEDPLWLTHYNPSQRLVSQYRVGRVFVAGDAAHVNTPIAAQGLNTGALDAVNLAWKLRLAVRGKASTALLDSYHAERHAAAVTMFAQNDRLTLLVFGANPILRFLGRKQLHLLNVPALNLKNVMGTSQLDLHYRRSPVVQTAIDPSGTRASLAAFEWGRARPGDRAPHCVLDAEKRTAMYEVLRATHHTLFILGGAKPDPARMRAVATHAREKHGEWLIPHFVFHGQIPPGFDAGGTGAVWRDADGKVHQALGAKGAGCVLIRPDAHVAARFPLDAPAGLDAYFNALLT
;
A
#
# COMPACT_ATOMS: atom_id res chain seq x y z
N MET A 1 66.28 35.95 12.03
CA MET A 1 66.87 35.61 10.71
C MET A 1 67.45 34.19 10.76
N ARG A 2 67.53 33.51 9.60
CA ARG A 2 68.20 32.21 9.30
C ARG A 2 68.73 31.28 10.43
N GLY A 3 68.22 30.04 10.47
CA GLY A 3 69.01 28.83 10.10
C GLY A 3 69.50 27.81 11.17
N GLY A 4 69.20 26.51 10.96
CA GLY A 4 69.81 25.32 11.61
C GLY A 4 68.81 24.42 12.39
N ARG A 5 68.96 23.08 12.52
CA ARG A 5 69.94 22.06 12.03
C ARG A 5 69.33 20.62 12.07
N GLY A 6 69.91 19.67 11.30
CA GLY A 6 69.90 18.19 11.52
C GLY A 6 68.65 17.39 11.07
N ALA A 7 68.68 16.29 10.29
CA ALA A 7 69.48 15.04 10.29
C ALA A 7 69.15 14.11 11.50
N ASP A 8 68.99 12.78 11.39
CA ASP A 8 69.30 11.80 10.31
C ASP A 8 68.48 10.48 10.45
N ALA A 9 68.68 9.45 9.59
CA ALA A 9 67.93 8.17 9.65
C ALA A 9 68.71 6.85 9.35
N GLY A 10 68.46 5.78 10.13
CA GLY A 10 68.86 4.36 9.89
C GLY A 10 70.19 3.91 10.54
N PRO A 11 70.57 2.59 10.56
CA PRO A 11 69.91 1.37 10.03
C PRO A 11 69.89 0.14 11.03
N VAL A 12 69.82 -1.12 10.53
CA VAL A 12 69.48 -2.42 11.20
C VAL A 12 70.65 -3.45 11.10
N PRO A 13 70.96 -4.34 12.10
CA PRO A 13 70.65 -5.81 12.06
C PRO A 13 70.58 -6.62 13.39
N ALA A 14 70.30 -7.94 13.32
CA ALA A 14 70.16 -8.96 14.41
C ALA A 14 71.47 -9.82 14.60
N PRO A 15 71.57 -10.96 15.36
CA PRO A 15 70.64 -11.72 16.25
C PRO A 15 71.22 -12.21 17.63
N GLY A 16 70.46 -12.96 18.46
CA GLY A 16 70.98 -13.62 19.68
C GLY A 16 69.92 -14.38 20.53
N THR A 17 70.30 -15.41 21.33
CA THR A 17 69.34 -16.42 21.88
C THR A 17 69.41 -16.71 23.40
N ARG A 18 68.26 -17.22 23.93
CA ARG A 18 68.02 -18.12 25.10
C ARG A 18 67.40 -17.53 26.39
N GLY A 19 66.24 -18.09 26.77
CA GLY A 19 65.59 -17.99 28.08
C GLY A 19 64.21 -18.69 28.07
N ARG A 20 64.03 -19.79 28.80
CA ARG A 20 62.77 -20.58 28.96
C ARG A 20 62.11 -20.25 30.34
N PRO A 21 60.96 -20.84 30.73
CA PRO A 21 59.64 -20.92 30.07
C PRO A 21 58.48 -20.51 31.03
N HIS A 22 57.24 -20.28 30.57
CA HIS A 22 55.96 -20.53 31.32
C HIS A 22 54.72 -20.34 30.41
N PRO A 23 53.46 -20.69 30.82
CA PRO A 23 52.66 -21.63 30.03
C PRO A 23 51.44 -21.04 29.29
N ALA A 24 50.64 -21.93 28.71
CA ALA A 24 49.68 -21.66 27.64
C ALA A 24 48.31 -21.08 28.03
N VAL A 25 47.83 -20.25 27.11
CA VAL A 25 46.43 -20.05 26.63
C VAL A 25 45.32 -20.85 27.34
N GLY A 26 44.37 -20.13 27.93
CA GLY A 26 43.02 -20.63 28.23
C GLY A 26 41.98 -20.08 27.23
N GLN A 27 41.27 -20.98 26.54
CA GLN A 27 40.02 -20.66 25.81
C GLN A 27 38.85 -21.35 26.53
N VAL A 28 37.69 -20.68 26.61
CA VAL A 28 36.44 -21.21 27.18
C VAL A 28 35.28 -20.86 26.21
N PRO A 29 34.27 -21.74 26.02
CA PRO A 29 33.81 -22.05 24.66
C PRO A 29 32.36 -21.66 24.29
N VAL A 30 32.06 -21.86 23.00
CA VAL A 30 30.72 -21.80 22.39
C VAL A 30 29.95 -23.11 22.63
N PRO A 31 28.63 -23.10 22.93
CA PRO A 31 27.81 -24.31 23.00
C PRO A 31 27.30 -24.76 21.61
N GLY A 32 27.41 -26.07 21.32
CA GLY A 32 27.05 -26.69 20.04
C GLY A 32 25.70 -27.42 20.00
N ALA A 33 25.33 -27.88 18.81
CA ALA A 33 24.02 -28.46 18.49
C ALA A 33 23.85 -29.95 18.91
N VAL A 34 22.60 -30.38 19.10
CA VAL A 34 22.22 -31.78 19.39
C VAL A 34 21.72 -32.50 18.13
N ARG A 35 22.21 -33.72 17.91
CA ARG A 35 21.80 -34.62 16.80
C ARG A 35 20.55 -35.44 17.14
N ARG A 36 19.81 -35.84 16.09
CA ARG A 36 18.74 -36.87 16.13
C ARG A 36 19.29 -38.27 16.42
N ASN A 37 18.46 -39.14 16.98
CA ASN A 37 18.46 -40.57 16.61
C ASN A 37 17.06 -41.24 16.76
N ARG A 38 16.88 -42.42 16.17
CA ARG A 38 15.59 -43.14 15.96
C ARG A 38 15.54 -44.52 16.67
N ALA A 39 14.29 -45.05 16.81
CA ALA A 39 13.89 -46.47 17.01
C ALA A 39 14.08 -47.06 18.43
N ARG A 40 13.15 -47.84 19.01
CA ARG A 40 12.44 -49.04 18.49
C ARG A 40 11.07 -49.31 19.17
N GLU A 41 10.35 -50.31 18.65
CA GLU A 41 9.03 -50.81 19.09
C GLU A 41 9.10 -51.86 20.22
N ARG A 42 8.02 -51.99 21.03
CA ARG A 42 7.32 -53.23 21.49
C ARG A 42 6.42 -52.94 22.72
N GLY A 43 5.19 -53.49 22.76
CA GLY A 43 4.37 -53.61 23.99
C GLY A 43 4.57 -54.97 24.69
N PRO A 44 3.62 -55.54 25.47
CA PRO A 44 2.30 -55.03 25.91
C PRO A 44 1.93 -55.31 27.42
N ARG A 45 0.65 -55.08 27.80
CA ARG A 45 -0.16 -55.64 28.95
C ARG A 45 -0.18 -54.95 30.34
N GLU A 46 -1.37 -55.08 30.97
CA GLU A 46 -1.84 -54.77 32.34
C GLU A 46 -1.34 -55.82 33.40
N PRO A 47 -1.69 -55.84 34.72
CA PRO A 47 -2.74 -55.10 35.47
C PRO A 47 -2.45 -54.62 36.94
N CYS A 48 -3.51 -54.08 37.59
CA CYS A 48 -3.75 -53.68 39.01
C CYS A 48 -3.35 -54.72 40.11
N PRO A 49 -3.24 -54.41 41.45
CA PRO A 49 -4.17 -53.62 42.33
C PRO A 49 -3.46 -52.70 43.39
N GLY A 50 -4.09 -52.00 44.37
CA GLY A 50 -5.50 -51.72 44.72
C GLY A 50 -5.81 -51.84 46.23
N VAL A 51 -6.20 -50.75 46.95
CA VAL A 51 -6.72 -50.78 48.35
C VAL A 51 -7.84 -49.74 48.63
N ARG A 52 -9.04 -50.26 48.97
CA ARG A 52 -10.12 -49.83 49.91
C ARG A 52 -10.21 -48.36 50.39
N GLY A 53 -11.37 -47.70 50.55
CA GLY A 53 -12.79 -48.04 50.28
C GLY A 53 -13.76 -47.81 51.45
N ARG A 54 -14.88 -47.09 51.25
CA ARG A 54 -16.14 -47.20 52.04
C ARG A 54 -17.37 -46.67 51.25
N ALA A 55 -18.56 -47.19 51.58
CA ALA A 55 -19.81 -47.11 50.79
C ALA A 55 -20.79 -45.99 51.27
N GLY A 56 -21.93 -45.69 50.63
CA GLY A 56 -22.66 -46.47 49.61
C GLY A 56 -23.74 -45.74 48.78
N ARG A 57 -24.70 -46.53 48.26
CA ARG A 57 -25.68 -46.31 47.16
C ARG A 57 -27.14 -46.50 47.68
N PRO A 58 -28.28 -46.33 46.93
CA PRO A 58 -28.45 -46.60 45.49
C PRO A 58 -29.55 -45.85 44.64
N ARG A 59 -29.55 -46.13 43.31
CA ARG A 59 -30.67 -46.14 42.32
C ARG A 59 -31.31 -44.79 41.89
N ALA A 60 -31.83 -44.60 40.65
CA ALA A 60 -31.86 -45.41 39.41
C ALA A 60 -32.04 -44.51 38.14
N ASP A 61 -31.93 -45.11 36.94
CA ASP A 61 -32.00 -44.48 35.61
C ASP A 61 -33.37 -43.94 35.15
N VAL A 62 -33.39 -43.07 34.12
CA VAL A 62 -34.08 -43.23 32.80
C VAL A 62 -33.84 -41.98 31.92
N GLY A 63 -33.77 -42.15 30.59
CA GLY A 63 -33.42 -41.12 29.60
C GLY A 63 -34.60 -40.38 28.91
N PRO A 64 -34.60 -40.23 27.57
CA PRO A 64 -34.40 -38.92 26.92
C PRO A 64 -35.62 -38.32 26.19
N ALA A 65 -35.53 -37.04 25.75
CA ALA A 65 -36.60 -36.30 25.05
C ALA A 65 -36.17 -35.68 23.68
N PRO A 66 -37.01 -35.75 22.61
CA PRO A 66 -36.67 -35.23 21.26
C PRO A 66 -37.50 -34.01 20.75
N HIS A 67 -37.16 -33.55 19.52
CA HIS A 67 -37.70 -32.41 18.74
C HIS A 67 -39.20 -32.41 18.36
N ARG A 68 -39.81 -31.22 18.09
CA ARG A 68 -40.12 -30.71 16.70
C ARG A 68 -40.83 -29.33 16.61
N GLN A 69 -40.99 -28.84 15.36
CA GLN A 69 -41.39 -27.50 14.88
C GLN A 69 -42.91 -27.30 14.67
N ARG A 70 -43.43 -26.04 14.59
CA ARG A 70 -44.02 -25.42 13.35
C ARG A 70 -44.54 -23.96 13.53
N ARG A 71 -45.14 -23.38 12.47
CA ARG A 71 -45.27 -21.93 12.11
C ARG A 71 -46.65 -21.28 12.40
N ALA A 72 -46.66 -19.95 12.64
CA ALA A 72 -47.52 -18.83 12.11
C ALA A 72 -49.09 -18.97 12.06
N PRO A 73 -49.93 -17.90 11.85
CA PRO A 73 -49.65 -16.51 11.45
C PRO A 73 -50.44 -15.38 12.20
N LEU A 74 -50.34 -14.13 11.69
CA LEU A 74 -51.10 -12.92 12.05
C LEU A 74 -52.56 -12.93 11.52
N PRO A 75 -53.41 -12.01 12.03
CA PRO A 75 -54.21 -11.15 11.15
C PRO A 75 -54.13 -9.65 11.51
N ALA A 76 -54.72 -8.80 10.67
CA ALA A 76 -54.83 -7.34 10.85
C ALA A 76 -56.21 -6.84 10.39
N ARG A 77 -56.73 -5.75 10.99
CA ARG A 77 -57.54 -4.67 10.34
C ARG A 77 -58.21 -3.68 11.31
N HIS A 78 -58.24 -2.40 10.91
CA HIS A 78 -59.15 -1.28 11.29
C HIS A 78 -59.29 -0.93 12.81
N GLY A 79 -59.67 0.27 13.23
CA GLY A 79 -59.98 1.54 12.55
C GLY A 79 -60.80 2.46 13.48
N ALA A 80 -60.76 3.79 13.26
CA ALA A 80 -61.39 4.86 14.09
C ALA A 80 -60.81 5.05 15.52
N GLY A 81 -60.84 6.26 16.11
CA GLY A 81 -61.31 7.55 15.59
C GLY A 81 -60.85 8.74 16.43
N ASN A 82 -60.95 9.94 15.86
CA ASN A 82 -60.86 11.24 16.53
C ASN A 82 -62.31 11.78 16.65
N PRO A 83 -62.73 12.50 17.72
CA PRO A 83 -62.57 13.97 17.68
C PRO A 83 -62.52 14.70 19.05
N GLY A 84 -62.15 15.99 19.01
CA GLY A 84 -62.52 17.00 20.01
C GLY A 84 -61.56 17.15 21.21
N GLY A 85 -61.35 18.34 21.78
CA GLY A 85 -61.97 19.65 21.51
C GLY A 85 -61.10 20.84 21.96
N ARG A 86 -61.60 22.06 21.73
CA ARG A 86 -60.91 23.35 22.01
C ARG A 86 -61.16 23.83 23.46
N GLY A 87 -60.32 24.75 23.97
CA GLY A 87 -60.84 25.79 24.88
C GLY A 87 -59.86 26.48 25.85
N GLY A 88 -59.48 27.73 25.54
CA GLY A 88 -59.09 28.80 26.50
C GLY A 88 -57.83 28.58 27.37
N GLN A 89 -57.32 29.57 28.10
CA GLN A 89 -57.47 31.04 27.99
C GLN A 89 -56.22 31.70 28.65
N ALA A 90 -56.04 33.02 28.50
CA ALA A 90 -54.82 33.72 28.91
C ALA A 90 -54.88 34.35 30.31
N ALA A 91 -53.71 34.59 30.91
CA ALA A 91 -53.51 35.64 31.93
C ALA A 91 -52.05 36.13 31.88
N ALA A 92 -51.81 37.41 32.19
CA ALA A 92 -50.49 38.07 32.13
C ALA A 92 -50.30 39.01 33.32
N HIS A 93 -49.04 39.30 33.69
CA HIS A 93 -48.70 40.45 34.55
C HIS A 93 -47.34 41.07 34.16
N ARG A 94 -47.18 42.36 34.50
CA ARG A 94 -46.13 43.34 34.10
C ARG A 94 -45.18 43.64 35.31
N VAL A 95 -43.84 43.82 35.16
CA VAL A 95 -43.05 45.08 34.94
C VAL A 95 -43.16 46.07 36.16
N PRO A 96 -42.11 46.80 36.68
CA PRO A 96 -40.94 47.46 36.03
C PRO A 96 -39.52 47.27 36.67
N GLY A 97 -38.41 47.49 35.93
CA GLY A 97 -37.53 48.69 35.96
C GLY A 97 -36.02 48.30 36.06
N SER A 98 -34.96 49.13 35.91
CA SER A 98 -34.77 50.53 35.43
C SER A 98 -33.28 50.80 34.99
N ARG A 99 -32.81 52.07 34.98
CA ARG A 99 -31.42 52.64 34.79
C ARG A 99 -31.32 53.91 35.71
N PRO A 100 -30.20 54.67 35.94
CA PRO A 100 -28.97 54.86 35.12
C PRO A 100 -27.61 55.17 35.86
N ALA A 101 -26.59 55.58 35.08
CA ALA A 101 -25.46 56.51 35.38
C ALA A 101 -24.27 56.11 36.29
N GLY A 102 -23.12 56.81 36.11
CA GLY A 102 -21.86 56.67 36.88
C GLY A 102 -21.23 58.05 37.20
N PRO A 103 -20.00 58.11 37.76
CA PRO A 103 -18.91 58.94 37.18
C PRO A 103 -17.51 58.25 37.28
N GLY A 104 -16.47 58.61 36.49
CA GLY A 104 -15.53 59.74 36.68
C GLY A 104 -14.25 59.28 37.41
N VAL A 105 -13.00 59.42 36.94
CA VAL A 105 -12.16 60.66 36.88
C VAL A 105 -10.96 60.47 35.90
N ARG A 106 -10.34 61.58 35.43
CA ARG A 106 -9.18 61.67 34.50
C ARG A 106 -7.90 62.20 35.15
N ALA A 107 -6.75 61.91 34.54
CA ALA A 107 -5.62 62.84 34.29
C ALA A 107 -4.97 62.41 32.94
N ALA A 108 -4.73 63.22 31.90
CA ALA A 108 -4.03 64.51 31.76
C ALA A 108 -2.50 64.38 31.95
N LEU A 109 -1.61 64.96 31.13
CA LEU A 109 -1.67 65.56 29.78
C LEU A 109 -0.20 65.88 29.39
N HIS A 110 0.26 65.64 28.15
CA HIS A 110 1.30 66.47 27.52
C HIS A 110 1.45 66.20 26.01
N ARG A 111 1.36 67.27 25.21
CA ARG A 111 1.91 67.35 23.84
C ARG A 111 3.23 68.12 23.89
N ARG A 112 4.15 67.80 22.97
CA ARG A 112 5.03 68.76 22.29
C ARG A 112 5.35 68.24 20.89
N ASP A 113 5.50 69.17 19.95
CA ASP A 113 5.59 68.92 18.50
C ASP A 113 7.03 68.75 18.01
N ALA A 114 7.24 67.94 16.96
CA ALA A 114 8.40 68.03 16.06
C ALA A 114 8.16 67.33 14.70
N VAL A 115 7.87 68.16 13.71
CA VAL A 115 7.93 68.07 12.23
C VAL A 115 8.87 67.02 11.57
N HIS A 116 8.37 66.43 10.44
CA HIS A 116 8.99 65.79 9.24
C HIS A 116 10.49 65.37 9.20
N GLN A 117 10.92 64.30 8.49
CA GLN A 117 10.49 63.69 7.21
C GLN A 117 10.72 62.15 7.15
N PRO A 118 10.08 61.42 6.20
CA PRO A 118 10.60 60.14 5.71
C PRO A 118 10.63 59.97 4.17
N LEU A 119 11.73 59.39 3.67
CA LEU A 119 12.01 58.84 2.32
C LEU A 119 13.02 57.69 2.57
N VAL A 120 13.05 56.50 1.95
CA VAL A 120 12.50 55.94 0.69
C VAL A 120 12.04 54.46 0.92
N GLU A 121 11.20 53.90 0.04
CA GLU A 121 10.79 52.48 0.04
C GLU A 121 11.94 51.48 -0.29
N PRO A 122 11.66 50.14 -0.24
CA PRO A 122 11.35 49.51 -1.53
C PRO A 122 10.20 48.46 -1.53
N GLY A 123 9.32 48.56 -2.55
CA GLY A 123 8.92 47.39 -3.35
C GLY A 123 7.61 46.67 -3.00
N ARG A 124 6.48 47.18 -3.51
CA ARG A 124 5.21 46.42 -3.61
C ARG A 124 5.00 45.85 -5.03
N HIS A 125 4.61 44.57 -5.11
CA HIS A 125 4.06 43.98 -6.32
C HIS A 125 2.63 44.48 -6.60
N PRO A 126 2.17 44.52 -7.86
CA PRO A 126 0.88 45.10 -8.24
C PRO A 126 -0.32 44.24 -7.82
N PRO A 127 -1.51 44.85 -7.63
CA PRO A 127 -2.75 44.13 -7.32
C PRO A 127 -3.28 43.37 -8.56
N LEU A 128 -3.93 42.23 -8.31
CA LEU A 128 -4.63 41.45 -9.33
C LEU A 128 -5.91 42.15 -9.79
N GLU A 129 -6.14 42.24 -11.10
CA GLU A 129 -7.39 42.75 -11.66
C GLU A 129 -8.59 41.80 -11.41
N PRO A 130 -9.80 42.34 -11.16
CA PRO A 130 -11.01 41.55 -11.04
C PRO A 130 -11.66 41.27 -12.41
N ALA A 131 -11.91 40.00 -12.72
CA ALA A 131 -12.67 39.61 -13.90
C ALA A 131 -14.13 40.14 -13.87
N PRO A 132 -14.73 40.49 -15.04
CA PRO A 132 -16.01 41.18 -15.08
C PRO A 132 -17.20 40.29 -14.69
N ARG A 133 -18.17 40.89 -13.98
CA ARG A 133 -19.46 40.27 -13.65
C ARG A 133 -20.43 40.39 -14.82
N ALA A 134 -21.00 39.27 -15.27
CA ALA A 134 -22.22 39.24 -16.06
C ALA A 134 -23.44 38.88 -15.18
N ALA A 135 -24.58 39.50 -15.43
CA ALA A 135 -25.79 39.39 -14.60
C ALA A 135 -26.47 38.01 -14.72
N GLY A 136 -27.07 37.53 -13.63
CA GLY A 136 -27.69 36.20 -13.55
C GLY A 136 -29.18 36.16 -13.88
N ARG A 137 -29.78 34.97 -13.79
CA ARG A 137 -31.23 34.76 -13.64
C ARG A 137 -31.53 33.52 -12.79
N ARG A 138 -32.70 33.52 -12.17
CA ARG A 138 -33.20 32.54 -11.17
C ARG A 138 -33.66 31.24 -11.84
N GLY A 139 -33.58 30.10 -11.14
CA GLY A 139 -34.47 28.94 -11.37
C GLY A 139 -35.77 29.08 -10.56
N PRO A 140 -36.59 28.03 -10.35
CA PRO A 140 -36.54 26.61 -10.80
C PRO A 140 -37.90 26.22 -11.47
N PRO A 141 -38.52 25.01 -11.36
CA PRO A 141 -38.05 23.62 -11.17
C PRO A 141 -38.62 22.61 -12.22
N GLY A 142 -38.27 21.31 -12.13
CA GLY A 142 -39.20 20.22 -12.50
C GLY A 142 -38.81 19.24 -13.63
N LEU A 143 -39.21 17.98 -13.45
CA LEU A 143 -38.93 16.77 -14.26
C LEU A 143 -39.26 16.84 -15.77
N ALA A 144 -38.46 16.14 -16.59
CA ALA A 144 -38.96 15.16 -17.58
C ALA A 144 -37.83 14.24 -18.11
N VAL A 145 -38.18 12.99 -18.46
CA VAL A 145 -37.31 12.00 -19.13
C VAL A 145 -37.84 11.78 -20.54
N LEU A 146 -36.99 11.81 -21.58
CA LEU A 146 -37.15 11.09 -22.85
C LEU A 146 -35.82 11.11 -23.66
N PRO A 147 -35.56 10.12 -24.55
CA PRO A 147 -34.22 9.88 -25.10
C PRO A 147 -34.03 10.50 -26.50
N LEU A 148 -32.87 11.14 -26.72
CA LEU A 148 -32.46 11.62 -28.04
C LEU A 148 -31.64 10.56 -28.80
N ARG A 149 -32.24 10.00 -29.86
CA ARG A 149 -31.56 9.18 -30.87
C ARG A 149 -30.35 9.94 -31.44
N ARG A 150 -29.13 9.40 -31.28
CA ARG A 150 -27.99 9.85 -32.09
C ARG A 150 -27.98 9.10 -33.42
N ARG A 151 -28.13 9.86 -34.52
CA ARG A 151 -27.88 9.38 -35.89
C ARG A 151 -26.41 8.99 -36.03
N GLY A 152 -26.15 7.94 -36.80
CA GLY A 152 -24.79 7.47 -37.06
C GLY A 152 -24.01 8.40 -37.98
N PHE A 153 -22.71 8.48 -37.74
CA PHE A 153 -21.72 8.94 -38.72
C PHE A 153 -20.85 7.73 -39.08
N ALA A 154 -20.81 7.40 -40.37
CA ALA A 154 -19.92 6.38 -40.92
C ALA A 154 -18.83 7.08 -41.76
N PRO A 155 -17.54 6.80 -41.54
CA PRO A 155 -16.48 7.24 -42.43
C PRO A 155 -16.08 6.15 -43.44
N ALA A 156 -16.05 6.56 -44.71
CA ALA A 156 -15.23 6.11 -45.84
C ALA A 156 -14.69 4.66 -45.91
N ARG A 157 -15.03 3.98 -47.03
CA ARG A 157 -14.28 2.83 -47.56
C ARG A 157 -12.97 3.29 -48.21
N LEU A 158 -11.92 2.47 -48.12
CA LEU A 158 -10.74 2.49 -48.99
C LEU A 158 -10.44 1.05 -49.50
N PRO A 159 -9.74 0.89 -50.65
CA PRO A 159 -9.83 -0.30 -51.49
C PRO A 159 -8.85 -1.44 -51.09
N PRO A 160 -9.07 -2.67 -51.60
CA PRO A 160 -8.21 -3.81 -51.28
C PRO A 160 -6.90 -3.83 -52.08
N ARG A 161 -5.82 -4.19 -51.40
CA ARG A 161 -4.62 -4.85 -51.94
C ARG A 161 -4.37 -6.07 -51.03
N GLY A 162 -3.89 -7.22 -51.49
CA GLY A 162 -3.46 -7.63 -52.83
C GLY A 162 -2.75 -8.97 -52.65
N VAL A 163 -3.02 -9.96 -53.49
CA VAL A 163 -2.67 -11.36 -53.22
C VAL A 163 -1.20 -11.68 -53.48
N GLY A 164 -0.62 -12.48 -52.58
CA GLY A 164 0.63 -13.24 -52.77
C GLY A 164 1.01 -13.92 -51.46
N GLY A 165 1.40 -15.18 -51.39
CA GLY A 165 1.59 -16.20 -52.43
C GLY A 165 2.37 -17.34 -51.77
N ALA A 166 1.82 -18.55 -51.70
CA ALA A 166 2.36 -19.60 -50.83
C ALA A 166 3.63 -20.26 -51.41
N ARG A 167 4.49 -20.85 -50.54
CA ARG A 167 4.75 -22.31 -50.47
C ARG A 167 5.77 -22.69 -49.35
N PRO A 168 5.91 -23.99 -48.97
CA PRO A 168 6.29 -24.37 -47.61
C PRO A 168 7.48 -25.35 -47.50
N ALA A 169 7.62 -25.94 -46.30
CA ALA A 169 8.29 -27.19 -45.92
C ALA A 169 9.77 -27.11 -45.48
N GLY A 170 10.07 -27.77 -44.34
CA GLY A 170 11.40 -27.73 -43.70
C GLY A 170 11.47 -28.51 -42.38
N ARG A 171 10.99 -29.76 -42.38
CA ARG A 171 10.96 -30.66 -41.20
C ARG A 171 12.38 -30.99 -40.72
N ARG A 172 12.72 -30.80 -39.44
CA ARG A 172 13.71 -31.65 -38.74
C ARG A 172 13.56 -31.64 -37.22
N THR A 173 13.55 -32.84 -36.66
CA THR A 173 13.42 -33.17 -35.24
C THR A 173 14.79 -33.41 -34.60
N ARG A 174 14.95 -32.94 -33.36
CA ARG A 174 15.84 -33.44 -32.27
C ARG A 174 15.56 -32.50 -31.08
N GLY A 175 15.10 -32.93 -29.91
CA GLY A 175 15.13 -34.27 -29.32
C GLY A 175 16.21 -34.33 -28.25
N LEU A 176 15.89 -33.86 -27.04
CA LEU A 176 16.74 -34.03 -25.86
C LEU A 176 15.85 -34.22 -24.62
N ARG A 177 16.20 -35.24 -23.82
CA ARG A 177 15.38 -35.77 -22.72
C ARG A 177 15.65 -35.02 -21.42
N LEU A 178 14.64 -35.00 -20.55
CA LEU A 178 14.81 -34.79 -19.11
C LEU A 178 15.42 -36.05 -18.46
N GLY A 179 16.29 -35.85 -17.47
CA GLY A 179 16.89 -36.88 -16.62
C GLY A 179 17.60 -36.24 -15.42
N PRO A 180 17.69 -36.88 -14.24
CA PRO A 180 17.49 -36.13 -12.98
C PRO A 180 18.67 -36.13 -11.98
N ALA A 181 18.44 -35.36 -10.91
CA ALA A 181 19.04 -35.47 -9.56
C ALA A 181 20.47 -34.92 -9.33
N GLY A 182 20.71 -34.49 -8.08
CA GLY A 182 22.06 -34.17 -7.56
C GLY A 182 22.10 -32.98 -6.60
N ALA A 183 21.96 -33.24 -5.29
CA ALA A 183 22.18 -32.23 -4.25
C ALA A 183 23.59 -32.33 -3.65
N ALA A 184 24.40 -31.30 -3.86
CA ALA A 184 25.62 -30.92 -3.13
C ALA A 184 25.97 -29.50 -3.63
N GLY A 185 26.54 -28.55 -2.89
CA GLY A 185 27.21 -28.54 -1.60
C GLY A 185 28.10 -27.30 -1.64
N LEU A 186 27.85 -26.30 -0.79
CA LEU A 186 28.63 -25.04 -0.78
C LEU A 186 30.09 -25.32 -0.41
N PRO A 187 31.06 -24.69 -1.10
CA PRO A 187 31.82 -23.66 -0.40
C PRO A 187 32.29 -22.48 -1.28
N GLY A 188 32.65 -21.36 -0.63
CA GLY A 188 33.75 -20.52 -1.11
C GLY A 188 33.41 -19.11 -1.61
N ARG A 189 33.58 -18.13 -0.71
CA ARG A 189 34.10 -16.76 -0.94
C ARG A 189 33.80 -16.08 -2.29
N ALA A 190 32.97 -15.04 -2.25
CA ALA A 190 32.81 -14.08 -3.33
C ALA A 190 34.17 -13.46 -3.75
N ARG A 191 34.58 -13.71 -5.00
CA ARG A 191 35.55 -12.86 -5.70
C ARG A 191 34.79 -11.80 -6.49
N LEU A 192 35.11 -10.54 -6.23
CA LEU A 192 34.81 -9.45 -7.17
C LEU A 192 35.53 -9.76 -8.49
N LEU A 193 34.77 -9.95 -9.57
CA LEU A 193 35.30 -10.02 -10.92
C LEU A 193 35.07 -8.65 -11.59
N PRO A 194 36.10 -8.02 -12.18
CA PRO A 194 35.94 -6.75 -12.86
C PRO A 194 35.09 -6.94 -14.12
N GLY A 195 34.18 -5.99 -14.38
CA GLY A 195 33.34 -6.00 -15.57
C GLY A 195 34.16 -5.95 -16.85
N ARG A 196 33.73 -6.69 -17.89
CA ARG A 196 34.32 -6.58 -19.23
C ARG A 196 34.11 -5.16 -19.75
N ARG A 197 35.20 -4.50 -20.15
CA ARG A 197 35.14 -3.30 -20.98
C ARG A 197 34.45 -3.62 -22.30
N ALA A 198 33.57 -2.72 -22.74
CA ALA A 198 33.27 -2.56 -24.16
C ALA A 198 34.07 -1.34 -24.63
N GLU A 199 35.02 -1.54 -25.54
CA GLU A 199 35.69 -0.45 -26.26
C GLU A 199 35.02 -0.28 -27.62
N GLY A 200 34.77 0.97 -28.03
CA GLY A 200 34.00 1.27 -29.24
C GLY A 200 33.46 2.70 -29.26
N ALA A 201 34.36 3.69 -29.29
CA ALA A 201 33.96 5.09 -29.40
C ALA A 201 33.49 5.42 -30.83
N GLY A 202 32.18 5.39 -31.06
CA GLY A 202 31.53 5.87 -32.27
C GLY A 202 30.39 6.83 -31.93
N ARG A 203 30.32 7.99 -32.59
CA ARG A 203 29.19 8.93 -32.42
C ARG A 203 27.98 8.43 -33.20
N GLY A 204 26.81 8.39 -32.56
CA GLY A 204 25.55 8.68 -33.26
C GLY A 204 24.59 7.54 -33.59
N GLU A 205 24.66 6.38 -32.93
CA GLU A 205 23.50 5.47 -32.86
C GLU A 205 23.21 5.11 -31.41
N GLY A 206 22.00 5.42 -30.93
CA GLY A 206 21.61 5.18 -29.54
C GLY A 206 21.56 3.68 -29.23
N VAL A 207 22.21 3.26 -28.14
CA VAL A 207 22.24 1.84 -27.75
C VAL A 207 20.83 1.39 -27.42
N VAL A 208 20.28 0.51 -28.27
CA VAL A 208 18.97 -0.13 -28.01
C VAL A 208 19.11 -0.99 -26.76
N SER A 209 18.49 -0.54 -25.67
CA SER A 209 18.51 -1.32 -24.44
C SER A 209 17.73 -2.60 -24.62
N THR A 210 18.20 -3.68 -24.01
CA THR A 210 17.41 -4.91 -23.88
C THR A 210 16.24 -4.74 -22.92
N ALA A 211 16.20 -3.67 -22.11
CA ALA A 211 15.11 -3.36 -21.18
C ALA A 211 13.85 -2.87 -21.88
N GLU A 212 12.70 -3.35 -21.39
CA GLU A 212 11.37 -3.01 -21.86
C GLU A 212 10.77 -1.83 -21.07
N VAL A 213 11.25 -1.60 -19.84
CA VAL A 213 10.88 -0.46 -18.99
C VAL A 213 12.12 0.10 -18.29
N LEU A 214 12.34 1.41 -18.38
CA LEU A 214 13.27 2.15 -17.52
C LEU A 214 12.52 2.68 -16.30
N ILE A 215 13.06 2.46 -15.10
CA ILE A 215 12.54 2.99 -13.84
C ILE A 215 13.59 3.96 -13.28
N ALA A 216 13.20 5.22 -13.13
CA ALA A 216 14.04 6.26 -12.53
C ALA A 216 13.72 6.39 -11.04
N GLY A 217 14.67 6.07 -10.17
CA GLY A 217 14.53 6.09 -8.71
C GLY A 217 14.32 4.68 -8.12
N ALA A 218 15.26 4.23 -7.30
CA ALA A 218 15.25 2.96 -6.58
C ALA A 218 14.93 3.13 -5.09
N GLY A 219 14.08 4.11 -4.77
CA GLY A 219 13.32 4.10 -3.53
C GLY A 219 12.31 2.95 -3.50
N PRO A 220 11.54 2.78 -2.41
CA PRO A 220 10.73 1.57 -2.18
C PRO A 220 9.69 1.30 -3.27
N VAL A 221 9.17 2.36 -3.89
CA VAL A 221 8.17 2.28 -4.97
C VAL A 221 8.78 1.75 -6.27
N GLY A 222 9.96 2.26 -6.66
CA GLY A 222 10.67 1.78 -7.85
C GLY A 222 11.17 0.35 -7.69
N LEU A 223 11.64 0.00 -6.49
CA LEU A 223 12.01 -1.38 -6.13
C LEU A 223 10.80 -2.34 -6.18
N CYS A 224 9.65 -1.92 -5.64
CA CYS A 224 8.40 -2.67 -5.70
C CYS A 224 7.92 -2.87 -7.15
N LEU A 225 7.99 -1.81 -7.97
CA LEU A 225 7.62 -1.85 -9.39
C LEU A 225 8.54 -2.77 -10.20
N ALA A 226 9.86 -2.68 -9.99
CA ALA A 226 10.83 -3.55 -10.65
C ALA A 226 10.55 -5.03 -10.34
N LEU A 227 10.26 -5.36 -9.08
CA LEU A 227 9.95 -6.73 -8.66
C LEU A 227 8.61 -7.22 -9.22
N ALA A 228 7.59 -6.36 -9.28
CA ALA A 228 6.29 -6.67 -9.86
C ALA A 228 6.33 -6.85 -11.40
N LEU A 229 7.23 -6.15 -12.08
CA LEU A 229 7.47 -6.26 -13.53
C LEU A 229 8.30 -7.52 -13.86
N ASP A 230 9.34 -7.82 -13.09
CA ASP A 230 10.13 -9.04 -13.25
C ASP A 230 9.29 -10.31 -13.08
N GLN A 231 8.44 -10.37 -12.04
CA GLN A 231 7.49 -11.48 -11.85
C GLN A 231 6.52 -11.67 -13.03
N GLN A 232 6.38 -10.65 -13.88
CA GLN A 232 5.56 -10.65 -15.09
C GLN A 232 6.36 -10.88 -16.38
N GLY A 233 7.65 -11.18 -16.27
CA GLY A 233 8.55 -11.40 -17.40
C GLY A 233 8.82 -10.14 -18.22
N VAL A 234 8.75 -8.96 -17.61
CA VAL A 234 9.11 -7.68 -18.23
C VAL A 234 10.54 -7.32 -17.82
N ARG A 235 11.42 -7.10 -18.80
CA ARG A 235 12.82 -6.75 -18.54
C ARG A 235 12.91 -5.28 -18.09
N VAL A 236 13.47 -5.04 -16.91
CA VAL A 236 13.58 -3.70 -16.32
C VAL A 236 15.03 -3.22 -16.26
N ARG A 237 15.21 -1.91 -16.44
CA ARG A 237 16.43 -1.18 -16.05
C ARG A 237 16.06 -0.26 -14.90
N LEU A 238 16.77 -0.34 -13.78
CA LEU A 238 16.46 0.42 -12.56
C LEU A 238 17.66 1.27 -12.17
N ILE A 239 17.52 2.59 -12.33
CA ILE A 239 18.56 3.57 -12.02
C ILE A 239 18.22 4.34 -10.73
N ASP A 240 19.25 4.80 -10.02
CA ASP A 240 19.11 5.77 -8.94
C ASP A 240 20.29 6.72 -8.93
N LYS A 241 20.02 8.02 -8.75
CA LYS A 241 21.07 9.05 -8.63
C LYS A 241 21.83 8.95 -7.31
N GLU A 242 21.21 8.41 -6.26
CA GLU A 242 21.83 8.28 -4.94
C GLU A 242 22.82 7.11 -4.93
N PRO A 243 24.02 7.26 -4.32
CA PRO A 243 25.05 6.23 -4.29
C PRO A 243 24.68 5.03 -3.40
N SER A 244 23.78 5.22 -2.44
CA SER A 244 23.39 4.23 -1.44
C SER A 244 21.95 4.47 -0.94
N PHE A 245 21.46 3.63 -0.02
CA PHE A 245 20.22 3.89 0.71
C PHE A 245 20.40 5.11 1.63
N SER A 246 19.35 5.92 1.83
CA SER A 246 19.41 7.03 2.78
C SER A 246 19.56 6.54 4.22
N GLY A 247 20.43 7.19 5.00
CA GLY A 247 20.52 6.98 6.44
C GLY A 247 19.27 7.47 7.17
N GLU A 248 18.68 8.56 6.69
CA GLU A 248 17.36 9.03 7.13
C GLU A 248 16.26 8.13 6.58
N SER A 249 15.35 7.66 7.44
CA SER A 249 14.19 6.87 7.03
C SER A 249 12.94 7.75 6.97
N LYS A 250 12.34 7.90 5.78
CA LYS A 250 11.09 8.67 5.58
C LYS A 250 9.84 7.85 5.93
N ALA A 251 9.88 6.53 5.74
CA ALA A 251 8.78 5.62 6.05
C ALA A 251 9.22 4.41 6.88
N VAL A 252 8.67 4.26 8.08
CA VAL A 252 8.89 3.08 8.96
C VAL A 252 7.71 2.14 9.06
N THR A 253 6.56 2.52 8.51
CA THR A 253 5.27 1.90 8.82
C THR A 253 4.66 1.27 7.57
N ILE A 254 4.56 -0.06 7.57
CA ILE A 254 3.95 -0.86 6.50
C ILE A 254 2.54 -1.25 6.93
N GLN A 255 1.56 -0.94 6.10
CA GLN A 255 0.14 -1.17 6.33
C GLN A 255 -0.30 -2.60 5.96
N PRO A 256 -1.41 -3.10 6.52
CA PRO A 256 -2.04 -4.36 6.12
C PRO A 256 -2.13 -4.59 4.61
N ARG A 257 -2.65 -3.61 3.84
CA ARG A 257 -2.76 -3.75 2.38
C ARG A 257 -1.41 -3.86 1.66
N THR A 258 -0.37 -3.23 2.20
CA THR A 258 0.97 -3.28 1.63
C THR A 258 1.68 -4.59 2.00
N LEU A 259 1.39 -5.18 3.15
CA LEU A 259 1.85 -6.52 3.51
C LEU A 259 1.23 -7.60 2.61
N GLU A 260 -0.03 -7.46 2.20
CA GLU A 260 -0.65 -8.33 1.17
C GLU A 260 0.07 -8.24 -0.18
N ILE A 261 0.46 -7.03 -0.59
CA ILE A 261 1.26 -6.81 -1.80
C ILE A 261 2.64 -7.44 -1.67
N PHE A 262 3.31 -7.27 -0.52
CA PHE A 262 4.60 -7.90 -0.25
C PHE A 262 4.50 -9.43 -0.13
N GLN A 263 3.36 -9.99 0.25
CA GLN A 263 3.09 -11.43 0.15
C GLN A 263 2.96 -11.88 -1.31
N MET A 264 2.21 -11.15 -2.14
CA MET A 264 2.12 -11.43 -3.59
C MET A 264 3.48 -11.33 -4.29
N LEU A 265 4.36 -10.42 -3.82
CA LEU A 265 5.73 -10.25 -4.32
C LEU A 265 6.74 -11.22 -3.68
N GLY A 266 6.34 -12.05 -2.72
CA GLY A 266 7.18 -13.08 -2.11
C GLY A 266 8.25 -12.57 -1.13
N VAL A 267 8.05 -11.38 -0.55
CA VAL A 267 9.00 -10.74 0.39
C VAL A 267 8.45 -10.50 1.79
N SER A 268 7.15 -10.76 2.03
CA SER A 268 6.49 -10.60 3.34
C SER A 268 7.29 -11.23 4.48
N ASP A 269 7.70 -12.49 4.32
CA ASP A 269 8.26 -13.30 5.40
C ASP A 269 9.64 -12.78 5.84
N ARG A 270 10.39 -12.17 4.90
CA ARG A 270 11.67 -11.50 5.17
C ARG A 270 11.45 -10.21 5.97
N LEU A 271 10.44 -9.42 5.61
CA LEU A 271 10.07 -8.19 6.33
C LEU A 271 9.56 -8.51 7.74
N MET A 272 8.74 -9.55 7.88
CA MET A 272 8.18 -10.02 9.15
C MET A 272 9.22 -10.53 10.14
N LYS A 273 10.39 -10.97 9.68
CA LYS A 273 11.47 -11.49 10.53
C LYS A 273 12.11 -10.39 11.39
N ASP A 274 12.34 -9.22 10.79
CA ASP A 274 13.10 -8.12 11.40
C ASP A 274 12.19 -6.93 11.80
N GLY A 275 10.91 -6.95 11.41
CA GLY A 275 9.93 -5.91 11.72
C GLY A 275 9.13 -6.15 13.00
N VAL A 276 8.74 -5.08 13.69
CA VAL A 276 7.91 -5.13 14.90
C VAL A 276 6.43 -5.14 14.52
N VAL A 277 5.70 -6.16 14.96
CA VAL A 277 4.26 -6.31 14.75
C VAL A 277 3.49 -5.42 15.74
N ASN A 278 2.56 -4.62 15.22
CA ASN A 278 1.78 -3.64 15.99
C ASN A 278 0.26 -3.83 15.76
N PRO A 279 -0.45 -4.67 16.55
CA PRO A 279 -1.88 -4.94 16.40
C PRO A 279 -2.83 -3.82 16.88
N VAL A 280 -2.32 -2.76 17.53
CA VAL A 280 -3.13 -1.63 18.00
C VAL A 280 -2.46 -0.26 17.83
N MET A 281 -3.25 0.81 17.95
CA MET A 281 -2.80 2.20 18.09
C MET A 281 -3.58 2.86 19.23
N ASN A 282 -2.89 3.17 20.33
CA ASN A 282 -3.44 3.92 21.46
C ASN A 282 -3.47 5.42 21.14
N MET A 283 -4.66 6.02 21.16
CA MET A 283 -4.85 7.45 20.97
C MET A 283 -5.10 8.14 22.31
N HIS A 284 -4.32 9.18 22.62
CA HIS A 284 -4.40 9.97 23.84
C HIS A 284 -4.72 11.43 23.52
N VAL A 285 -5.38 12.12 24.44
CA VAL A 285 -5.48 13.58 24.47
C VAL A 285 -4.78 14.05 25.73
N GLY A 286 -3.65 14.74 25.56
CA GLY A 286 -2.64 14.84 26.62
C GLY A 286 -2.29 13.45 27.18
N ARG A 287 -2.36 13.29 28.50
CA ARG A 287 -2.07 12.03 29.22
C ARG A 287 -3.20 10.99 29.15
N LYS A 288 -4.43 11.38 28.81
CA LYS A 288 -5.60 10.49 28.91
C LYS A 288 -5.81 9.71 27.62
N ARG A 289 -5.74 8.37 27.68
CA ARG A 289 -6.15 7.50 26.57
C ARG A 289 -7.63 7.69 26.27
N VAL A 290 -7.98 8.06 25.04
CA VAL A 290 -9.36 8.36 24.61
C VAL A 290 -9.98 7.24 23.77
N THR A 291 -9.16 6.52 23.00
CA THR A 291 -9.57 5.33 22.24
C THR A 291 -8.36 4.45 21.89
N VAL A 292 -8.63 3.21 21.48
CA VAL A 292 -7.64 2.28 20.91
C VAL A 292 -8.15 1.86 19.55
N LEU A 293 -7.38 2.15 18.49
CA LEU A 293 -7.66 1.61 17.16
C LEU A 293 -7.16 0.17 17.14
N ARG A 294 -8.03 -0.78 16.76
CA ARG A 294 -7.72 -2.21 16.84
C ARG A 294 -7.79 -2.85 15.47
N TYR A 295 -6.74 -3.56 15.10
CA TYR A 295 -6.62 -4.18 13.77
C TYR A 295 -7.11 -5.64 13.73
N ASP A 296 -7.41 -6.24 14.90
CA ASP A 296 -7.85 -7.65 15.05
C ASP A 296 -9.12 -8.05 14.28
N ARG A 297 -9.91 -7.07 13.83
CA ARG A 297 -11.15 -7.29 13.06
C ARG A 297 -11.00 -7.07 11.55
N LEU A 298 -9.80 -6.77 11.06
CA LEU A 298 -9.55 -6.61 9.63
C LEU A 298 -9.53 -7.98 8.93
N GLU A 299 -10.27 -8.10 7.83
CA GLU A 299 -10.27 -9.31 7.00
C GLU A 299 -9.00 -9.37 6.13
N THR A 300 -7.90 -9.81 6.75
CA THR A 300 -6.55 -9.95 6.17
C THR A 300 -5.69 -10.89 7.02
N ALA A 301 -4.66 -11.51 6.45
CA ALA A 301 -3.63 -12.23 7.22
C ALA A 301 -2.77 -11.29 8.08
N PHE A 302 -2.69 -10.01 7.68
CA PHE A 302 -1.83 -9.00 8.29
C PHE A 302 -2.67 -8.00 9.09
N ALA A 303 -3.38 -8.51 10.11
CA ALA A 303 -4.32 -7.76 10.95
C ALA A 303 -3.59 -6.84 11.97
N PHE A 304 -2.57 -6.13 11.51
CA PHE A 304 -1.62 -5.32 12.27
C PHE A 304 -0.83 -4.42 11.32
N TYR A 305 -0.16 -3.41 11.86
CA TYR A 305 0.87 -2.67 11.13
C TYR A 305 2.24 -3.28 11.43
N LEU A 306 3.12 -3.33 10.44
CA LEU A 306 4.52 -3.74 10.65
C LEU A 306 5.39 -2.49 10.69
N HIS A 307 6.24 -2.38 11.71
CA HIS A 307 7.24 -1.33 11.80
C HIS A 307 8.62 -1.87 11.46
N LEU A 308 9.28 -1.24 10.49
CA LEU A 308 10.59 -1.64 10.00
C LEU A 308 11.29 -0.41 9.44
N HIS A 309 12.56 -0.20 9.78
CA HIS A 309 13.36 0.90 9.24
C HIS A 309 13.37 0.87 7.70
N GLN A 310 13.16 2.01 7.03
CA GLN A 310 13.01 2.06 5.55
C GLN A 310 14.13 1.32 4.83
N GLY A 311 15.39 1.57 5.21
CA GLY A 311 16.55 0.92 4.61
C GLY A 311 16.57 -0.61 4.75
N GLN A 312 15.88 -1.20 5.74
CA GLN A 312 15.71 -2.66 5.82
C GLN A 312 14.66 -3.16 4.81
N THR A 313 13.54 -2.44 4.67
CA THR A 313 12.55 -2.72 3.61
C THR A 313 13.19 -2.65 2.22
N GLU A 314 14.00 -1.62 1.97
CA GLU A 314 14.72 -1.44 0.71
C GLU A 314 15.80 -2.52 0.49
N ARG A 315 16.55 -2.91 1.53
CA ARG A 315 17.50 -4.03 1.45
C ARG A 315 16.81 -5.35 1.09
N VAL A 316 15.66 -5.66 1.71
CA VAL A 316 14.89 -6.87 1.39
C VAL A 316 14.44 -6.88 -0.08
N LEU A 317 13.97 -5.74 -0.60
CA LEU A 317 13.57 -5.62 -2.00
C LEU A 317 14.77 -5.69 -2.96
N VAL A 318 15.89 -5.01 -2.66
CA VAL A 318 17.12 -5.07 -3.46
C VAL A 318 17.71 -6.49 -3.46
N GLN A 319 17.69 -7.19 -2.33
CA GLN A 319 18.13 -8.59 -2.26
C GLN A 319 17.23 -9.49 -3.13
N ALA A 320 15.90 -9.31 -3.06
CA ALA A 320 14.97 -10.07 -3.88
C ALA A 320 15.16 -9.82 -5.39
N LEU A 321 15.53 -8.60 -5.80
CA LEU A 321 15.90 -8.25 -7.17
C LEU A 321 17.26 -8.84 -7.57
N GLY A 322 18.27 -8.78 -6.70
CA GLY A 322 19.59 -9.36 -6.95
C GLY A 322 19.55 -10.88 -7.12
N GLU A 323 18.70 -11.58 -6.38
CA GLU A 323 18.40 -13.01 -6.55
C GLU A 323 17.78 -13.36 -7.92
N ARG A 324 17.26 -12.35 -8.64
CA ARG A 324 16.71 -12.44 -10.00
C ARG A 324 17.68 -11.91 -11.08
N GLY A 325 18.88 -11.50 -10.67
CA GLY A 325 19.88 -10.90 -11.56
C GLY A 325 19.64 -9.42 -11.90
N ILE A 326 18.69 -8.75 -11.23
CA ILE A 326 18.42 -7.33 -11.43
C ILE A 326 19.23 -6.51 -10.41
N THR A 327 20.10 -5.65 -10.93
CA THR A 327 20.94 -4.74 -10.13
C THR A 327 20.39 -3.32 -10.18
N VAL A 328 20.50 -2.59 -9.07
CA VAL A 328 20.24 -1.14 -9.05
C VAL A 328 21.47 -0.40 -9.57
N GLU A 329 21.33 0.33 -10.67
CA GLU A 329 22.35 1.23 -11.20
C GLU A 329 22.40 2.52 -10.35
N ARG A 330 23.15 2.45 -9.25
CA ARG A 330 23.43 3.57 -8.34
C ARG A 330 24.25 4.67 -9.03
N SER A 331 24.22 5.87 -8.46
CA SER A 331 24.92 7.05 -9.00
C SER A 331 24.65 7.32 -10.49
N THR A 332 23.44 7.01 -10.95
CA THR A 332 22.99 7.16 -12.33
C THR A 332 21.70 7.97 -12.35
N ALA A 333 21.81 9.24 -12.74
CA ALA A 333 20.70 10.18 -12.80
C ALA A 333 20.04 10.20 -14.19
N LEU A 334 18.73 10.38 -14.23
CA LEU A 334 18.02 10.82 -15.44
C LEU A 334 18.21 12.34 -15.57
N GLU A 335 18.73 12.81 -16.70
CA GLU A 335 18.89 14.24 -17.00
C GLU A 335 17.66 14.76 -17.77
N GLY A 336 17.17 13.98 -18.73
CA GLY A 336 15.97 14.30 -19.49
C GLY A 336 15.59 13.18 -20.45
N PHE A 337 14.52 13.35 -21.20
CA PHE A 337 14.10 12.40 -22.24
C PHE A 337 13.19 13.07 -23.26
N GLU A 338 13.04 12.40 -24.40
CA GLU A 338 12.02 12.65 -25.42
C GLU A 338 11.24 11.35 -25.66
N GLN A 339 10.02 11.46 -26.21
CA GLN A 339 9.17 10.31 -26.50
C GLN A 339 8.41 10.51 -27.81
N ASP A 340 8.05 9.39 -28.43
CA ASP A 340 7.27 9.33 -29.67
C ASP A 340 6.33 8.12 -29.67
N ALA A 341 5.73 7.82 -30.84
CA ALA A 341 4.78 6.71 -30.98
C ALA A 341 5.37 5.32 -30.68
N ALA A 342 6.69 5.12 -30.76
CA ALA A 342 7.37 3.84 -30.58
C ALA A 342 8.03 3.66 -29.20
N GLY A 343 8.52 4.73 -28.56
CA GLY A 343 9.29 4.61 -27.31
C GLY A 343 9.67 5.93 -26.66
N VAL A 344 10.61 5.84 -25.71
CA VAL A 344 11.21 6.94 -24.94
C VAL A 344 12.73 6.87 -25.11
N THR A 345 13.35 7.98 -25.51
CA THR A 345 14.80 8.17 -25.56
C THR A 345 15.20 8.94 -24.30
N ALA A 346 15.87 8.29 -23.36
CA ALA A 346 16.28 8.86 -22.09
C ALA A 346 17.78 9.17 -22.06
N ARG A 347 18.14 10.35 -21.56
CA ARG A 347 19.52 10.80 -21.34
C ARG A 347 19.89 10.60 -19.88
N LEU A 348 20.88 9.77 -19.64
CA LEU A 348 21.38 9.39 -18.33
C LEU A 348 22.76 9.99 -18.08
N VAL A 349 23.05 10.33 -16.82
CA VAL A 349 24.37 10.78 -16.36
C VAL A 349 24.83 9.84 -15.25
N ARG A 350 25.96 9.16 -15.47
CA ARG A 350 26.60 8.25 -14.51
C ARG A 350 27.61 8.99 -13.63
N ALA A 351 28.11 8.29 -12.61
CA ALA A 351 29.24 8.75 -11.80
C ALA A 351 30.43 9.19 -12.69
N GLY A 352 31.01 10.35 -12.39
CA GLY A 352 32.08 10.96 -13.21
C GLY A 352 31.59 11.80 -14.40
N GLY A 353 30.27 11.91 -14.62
CA GLY A 353 29.71 12.77 -15.67
C GLY A 353 29.60 12.12 -17.05
N GLU A 354 29.88 10.80 -17.16
CA GLU A 354 29.63 10.03 -18.38
C GLU A 354 28.14 10.10 -18.75
N ARG A 355 27.84 10.60 -19.96
CA ARG A 355 26.49 10.67 -20.51
C ARG A 355 26.20 9.45 -21.39
N GLU A 356 25.04 8.85 -21.17
CA GLU A 356 24.53 7.71 -21.93
C GLU A 356 23.13 8.08 -22.47
N GLU A 357 22.85 7.79 -23.74
CA GLU A 357 21.50 7.84 -24.28
C GLU A 357 20.95 6.43 -24.46
N VAL A 358 19.76 6.17 -23.92
CA VAL A 358 19.12 4.86 -23.90
C VAL A 358 17.71 4.92 -24.45
N ARG A 359 17.40 4.02 -25.38
CA ARG A 359 16.05 3.87 -25.94
C ARG A 359 15.30 2.72 -25.26
N VAL A 360 14.09 2.98 -24.77
CA VAL A 360 13.20 1.98 -24.13
C VAL A 360 11.72 2.16 -24.57
N PRO A 361 10.89 1.11 -24.54
CA PRO A 361 9.44 1.23 -24.84
C PRO A 361 8.65 2.12 -23.86
N PHE A 362 9.02 2.15 -22.58
CA PHE A 362 8.35 2.91 -21.51
C PHE A 362 9.34 3.42 -20.44
N LEU A 363 8.99 4.54 -19.81
CA LEU A 363 9.71 5.13 -18.67
C LEU A 363 8.75 5.34 -17.49
N VAL A 364 9.20 5.05 -16.27
CA VAL A 364 8.45 5.34 -15.04
C VAL A 364 9.29 6.15 -14.05
N GLY A 365 8.79 7.32 -13.66
CA GLY A 365 9.34 8.14 -12.58
C GLY A 365 8.89 7.63 -11.21
N CYS A 366 9.84 7.10 -10.46
CA CYS A 366 9.75 6.74 -9.04
C CYS A 366 10.76 7.57 -8.20
N ASP A 367 11.19 8.71 -8.75
CA ASP A 367 12.28 9.60 -8.34
C ASP A 367 11.86 10.67 -7.30
N GLY A 368 10.71 10.46 -6.66
CA GLY A 368 10.33 11.12 -5.41
C GLY A 368 9.80 12.55 -5.53
N GLY A 369 9.71 13.23 -4.38
CA GLY A 369 9.10 14.56 -4.26
C GLY A 369 9.73 15.64 -5.16
N HIS A 370 10.97 15.45 -5.62
CA HIS A 370 11.69 16.31 -6.56
C HIS A 370 11.92 15.63 -7.94
N SER A 371 10.96 14.78 -8.36
CA SER A 371 11.00 14.04 -9.62
C SER A 371 11.39 14.89 -10.83
N GLN A 372 12.45 14.45 -11.50
CA GLN A 372 12.89 14.95 -12.80
C GLN A 372 11.90 14.53 -13.89
N VAL A 373 11.34 13.32 -13.80
CA VAL A 373 10.33 12.86 -14.77
C VAL A 373 9.11 13.78 -14.79
N ARG A 374 8.63 14.18 -13.61
CA ARG A 374 7.54 15.15 -13.48
C ARG A 374 7.92 16.52 -14.02
N ALA A 375 9.15 16.98 -13.80
CA ALA A 375 9.64 18.27 -14.28
C ALA A 375 9.74 18.33 -15.81
N VAL A 376 10.29 17.29 -16.45
CA VAL A 376 10.42 17.20 -17.93
C VAL A 376 9.07 17.15 -18.64
N LEU A 377 8.04 16.59 -18.01
CA LEU A 377 6.67 16.55 -18.54
C LEU A 377 5.82 17.81 -18.24
N ASP A 378 6.37 18.81 -17.54
CA ASP A 378 5.64 19.97 -16.98
C ASP A 378 4.35 19.56 -16.21
N LEU A 379 4.43 18.47 -15.46
CA LEU A 379 3.29 17.96 -14.69
C LEU A 379 3.10 18.77 -13.41
N GLY A 380 2.26 19.80 -13.50
CA GLY A 380 1.89 20.67 -12.39
C GLY A 380 1.52 19.92 -11.11
N PHE A 381 2.26 20.21 -10.03
CA PHE A 381 2.21 19.48 -8.76
C PHE A 381 1.42 20.26 -7.70
N LYS A 382 0.09 20.24 -7.84
CA LYS A 382 -0.84 21.10 -7.08
C LYS A 382 -1.12 20.53 -5.70
N GLY A 383 -1.31 21.41 -4.72
CA GLY A 383 -1.75 21.04 -3.38
C GLY A 383 -1.28 22.02 -2.30
N ALA A 384 -1.48 21.66 -1.04
CA ALA A 384 -1.14 22.50 0.10
C ALA A 384 0.28 22.19 0.62
N ARG A 385 0.96 23.24 1.07
CA ARG A 385 2.02 23.15 2.09
C ARG A 385 1.38 23.59 3.40
N TYR A 386 1.61 22.84 4.47
CA TYR A 386 1.13 23.23 5.79
C TYR A 386 2.30 23.89 6.52
N ASP A 387 2.06 25.02 7.18
CA ASP A 387 3.07 25.72 8.00
C ASP A 387 3.30 25.04 9.37
N ASP A 388 2.94 23.76 9.44
CA ASP A 388 3.26 22.91 10.58
C ASP A 388 4.73 22.50 10.45
N ASN A 389 5.52 22.92 11.42
CA ASN A 389 6.95 22.68 11.49
C ASN A 389 7.20 21.34 12.20
N TRP A 390 7.23 20.25 11.44
CA TRP A 390 7.35 18.89 11.98
C TRP A 390 8.81 18.54 12.28
N ILE A 391 9.01 17.81 13.37
CA ILE A 391 10.31 17.29 13.82
C ILE A 391 10.22 15.78 14.00
N MET A 392 11.32 15.09 13.70
CA MET A 392 11.37 13.63 13.76
C MET A 392 12.78 13.14 14.09
N THR A 393 12.85 12.01 14.79
CA THR A 393 14.10 11.31 15.09
C THR A 393 13.84 9.82 15.25
N ASP A 394 14.81 9.00 14.87
CA ASP A 394 14.93 7.62 15.33
C ASP A 394 16.02 7.57 16.41
N VAL A 395 15.67 7.18 17.63
CA VAL A 395 16.50 7.33 18.84
C VAL A 395 16.40 6.09 19.73
N ARG A 396 17.44 5.78 20.52
CA ARG A 396 17.39 4.68 21.47
C ARG A 396 16.74 5.13 22.80
N ILE A 397 15.88 4.28 23.34
CA ILE A 397 15.17 4.48 24.62
C ILE A 397 15.21 3.17 25.43
N PRO A 398 16.31 2.88 26.16
CA PRO A 398 16.49 1.61 26.86
C PRO A 398 15.53 1.42 28.04
N ASN A 399 15.04 2.51 28.64
CA ASN A 399 14.07 2.48 29.75
C ASN A 399 12.62 2.74 29.28
N MET A 400 12.29 2.34 28.05
CA MET A 400 10.92 2.44 27.54
C MET A 400 9.93 1.68 28.44
N SER A 401 8.88 2.38 28.86
CA SER A 401 7.83 1.85 29.74
C SER A 401 6.50 1.55 29.03
N LEU A 402 6.40 1.81 27.73
CA LEU A 402 5.25 1.41 26.90
C LEU A 402 5.38 -0.04 26.40
N ALA A 403 4.25 -0.66 26.05
CA ALA A 403 4.22 -1.98 25.46
C ALA A 403 4.90 -2.00 24.08
N ARG A 404 5.73 -3.02 23.83
CA ARG A 404 6.60 -3.08 22.64
C ARG A 404 5.84 -3.36 21.34
N ASP A 405 4.64 -3.92 21.41
CA ASP A 405 3.73 -4.20 20.29
C ASP A 405 2.64 -3.12 20.14
N GLU A 406 2.71 -2.04 20.90
CA GLU A 406 1.72 -0.96 20.83
C GLU A 406 2.29 0.34 20.24
N ARG A 407 1.44 1.05 19.49
CA ARG A 407 1.74 2.38 18.94
C ARG A 407 1.02 3.43 19.73
N HIS A 408 1.65 4.58 19.94
CA HIS A 408 1.07 5.64 20.79
C HIS A 408 1.05 6.97 20.06
N GLY A 409 -0.16 7.47 19.79
CA GLY A 409 -0.40 8.84 19.36
C GLY A 409 -0.92 9.66 20.53
N PHE A 410 -0.30 10.81 20.76
CA PHE A 410 -0.68 11.79 21.77
C PHE A 410 -1.08 13.07 21.06
N ILE A 411 -2.33 13.50 21.27
CA ILE A 411 -2.83 14.78 20.78
C ILE A 411 -2.53 15.82 21.85
N LEU A 412 -1.48 16.61 21.59
CA LEU A 412 -1.22 17.89 22.25
C LEU A 412 -2.14 18.96 21.62
N ASP A 413 -2.09 20.23 22.06
CA ASP A 413 -3.21 21.15 21.75
C ASP A 413 -3.51 21.30 20.24
N ARG A 414 -2.50 21.61 19.44
CA ARG A 414 -2.64 21.76 17.99
C ARG A 414 -1.76 20.82 17.17
N PHE A 415 -1.09 19.88 17.81
CA PHE A 415 -0.08 19.04 17.18
C PHE A 415 -0.05 17.63 17.77
N PRO A 416 0.33 16.61 16.97
CA PRO A 416 0.56 15.28 17.47
C PRO A 416 1.97 15.14 18.05
N PHE A 417 2.11 14.22 19.01
CA PHE A 417 3.35 13.54 19.32
C PHE A 417 3.12 12.03 19.13
N VAL A 418 3.98 11.34 18.39
CA VAL A 418 3.80 9.94 18.01
C VAL A 418 5.05 9.13 18.35
N VAL A 419 4.85 7.99 19.00
CA VAL A 419 5.89 7.03 19.37
C VAL A 419 5.63 5.71 18.63
N LEU A 420 6.63 5.24 17.89
CA LEU A 420 6.57 4.00 17.09
C LEU A 420 7.80 3.14 17.42
N ASN A 421 7.60 1.90 17.89
CA ASN A 421 8.71 0.98 18.12
C ASN A 421 9.32 0.47 16.80
N LEU A 422 10.65 0.48 16.69
CA LEU A 422 11.43 -0.03 15.55
C LEU A 422 12.25 -1.29 15.91
N GLY A 423 12.18 -1.75 17.16
CA GLY A 423 12.93 -2.90 17.67
C GLY A 423 14.28 -2.52 18.29
N ASN A 424 14.88 -3.42 19.06
CA ASN A 424 16.20 -3.23 19.69
C ASN A 424 16.33 -1.91 20.48
N ASP A 425 15.27 -1.55 21.20
CA ASP A 425 15.12 -0.30 21.96
C ASP A 425 15.21 0.99 21.13
N SER A 426 15.15 0.90 19.80
CA SER A 426 15.02 2.03 18.89
C SER A 426 13.56 2.40 18.68
N TYR A 427 13.25 3.69 18.77
CA TYR A 427 11.91 4.23 18.58
C TYR A 427 11.95 5.44 17.66
N ARG A 428 10.96 5.55 16.78
CA ARG A 428 10.68 6.80 16.09
C ARG A 428 9.83 7.70 16.97
N LEU A 429 10.29 8.92 17.15
CA LEU A 429 9.51 10.03 17.69
C LEU A 429 9.16 10.98 16.55
N ILE A 430 7.89 11.37 16.47
CA ILE A 430 7.40 12.38 15.54
C ILE A 430 6.63 13.43 16.33
N ALA A 431 6.95 14.71 16.15
CA ALA A 431 6.19 15.82 16.73
C ALA A 431 5.98 16.94 15.70
N ALA A 432 5.15 17.92 16.03
CA ALA A 432 5.21 19.22 15.39
C ALA A 432 5.43 20.32 16.42
N ARG A 433 6.26 21.31 16.08
CA ARG A 433 6.48 22.48 16.93
C ARG A 433 5.19 23.32 16.98
N PRO A 434 4.92 24.04 18.09
CA PRO A 434 3.79 24.96 18.15
C PRO A 434 3.93 26.07 17.08
N PRO A 435 2.82 26.56 16.50
CA PRO A 435 2.84 27.67 15.55
C PRO A 435 3.55 28.90 16.14
N GLY A 436 4.46 29.51 15.38
CA GLY A 436 5.27 30.64 15.85
C GLY A 436 6.48 30.27 16.71
N SER A 437 6.84 28.99 16.84
CA SER A 437 8.07 28.58 17.53
C SER A 437 9.31 29.26 16.92
N PRO A 438 10.22 29.83 17.74
CA PRO A 438 11.46 30.45 17.26
C PRO A 438 12.44 29.41 16.66
N LEU A 439 12.26 28.13 16.97
CA LEU A 439 13.05 27.01 16.42
C LEU A 439 12.61 26.63 14.98
N THR A 440 11.84 27.46 14.29
CA THR A 440 11.30 27.12 12.97
C THR A 440 12.38 27.07 11.88
N GLY A 441 12.39 25.96 11.12
CA GLY A 441 13.44 25.65 10.16
C GLY A 441 14.75 25.13 10.78
N GLN A 442 14.81 24.93 12.10
CA GLN A 442 16.01 24.42 12.78
C GLN A 442 15.94 22.91 12.98
N VAL A 443 17.08 22.23 12.90
CA VAL A 443 17.22 20.81 13.28
C VAL A 443 16.87 20.66 14.77
N PRO A 444 16.02 19.68 15.16
CA PRO A 444 15.63 19.51 16.56
C PRO A 444 16.78 18.96 17.42
N THR A 445 16.72 19.21 18.72
CA THR A 445 17.59 18.58 19.71
C THR A 445 16.84 17.47 20.46
N LEU A 446 17.57 16.57 21.13
CA LEU A 446 16.92 15.61 22.04
C LEU A 446 16.23 16.29 23.23
N GLU A 447 16.71 17.46 23.67
CA GLU A 447 16.09 18.21 24.76
C GLU A 447 14.71 18.76 24.34
N GLU A 448 14.56 19.24 23.10
CA GLU A 448 13.26 19.66 22.57
C GLU A 448 12.24 18.50 22.60
N PHE A 449 12.67 17.26 22.33
CA PHE A 449 11.80 16.10 22.51
C PHE A 449 11.47 15.84 24.00
N ARG A 450 12.42 16.03 24.93
CA ARG A 450 12.15 15.92 26.39
C ARG A 450 11.15 16.96 26.87
N GLU A 451 11.24 18.20 26.40
CA GLU A 451 10.29 19.27 26.71
C GLU A 451 8.86 18.89 26.26
N ILE A 452 8.70 18.39 25.03
CA ILE A 452 7.41 17.91 24.49
C ILE A 452 6.88 16.69 25.27
N MET A 453 7.77 15.80 25.70
CA MET A 453 7.45 14.58 26.45
C MET A 453 7.13 14.82 27.94
N THR A 454 7.63 15.90 28.53
CA THR A 454 7.45 16.23 29.95
C THR A 454 5.98 16.41 30.38
N PRO A 455 5.13 17.23 29.72
CA PRO A 455 3.71 17.34 30.10
C PRO A 455 2.92 16.05 29.89
N LEU A 456 3.39 15.15 29.01
CA LEU A 456 2.83 13.80 28.84
C LEU A 456 3.24 12.83 29.96
N GLY A 457 4.21 13.20 30.80
CA GLY A 457 4.79 12.34 31.84
C GLY A 457 5.88 11.39 31.32
N LEU A 458 6.37 11.61 30.10
CA LEU A 458 7.29 10.73 29.39
C LEU A 458 8.75 11.25 29.43
N GLY A 459 8.98 12.45 29.98
CA GLY A 459 10.33 13.06 30.09
C GLY A 459 11.34 12.28 30.93
N HIS A 460 10.93 11.23 31.63
CA HIS A 460 11.81 10.31 32.36
C HIS A 460 12.50 9.27 31.45
N TRP A 461 12.16 9.22 30.16
CA TRP A 461 12.82 8.35 29.19
C TRP A 461 14.21 8.87 28.83
N LYS A 462 15.19 7.95 28.87
CA LYS A 462 16.57 8.18 28.43
C LYS A 462 16.60 8.17 26.92
N LEU A 463 16.64 9.35 26.32
CA LEU A 463 16.90 9.53 24.89
C LEU A 463 18.42 9.55 24.69
N GLU A 464 18.95 8.56 23.98
CA GLU A 464 20.37 8.37 23.70
C GLU A 464 20.59 7.88 22.26
N ASP A 465 21.81 8.05 21.74
CA ASP A 465 22.25 7.60 20.41
C ASP A 465 21.22 7.85 19.27
N PRO A 466 20.88 9.12 18.97
CA PRO A 466 19.98 9.44 17.87
C PRO A 466 20.64 9.05 16.54
N LEU A 467 19.99 8.17 15.77
CA LEU A 467 20.47 7.78 14.45
C LEU A 467 20.49 8.97 13.48
N TRP A 468 19.51 9.85 13.62
CA TRP A 468 19.39 11.11 12.90
C TRP A 468 18.33 12.00 13.58
N LEU A 469 18.39 13.32 13.33
CA LEU A 469 17.47 14.34 13.81
C LEU A 469 17.10 15.22 12.62
N THR A 470 15.82 15.37 12.29
CA THR A 470 15.39 16.20 11.15
C THR A 470 14.17 17.06 11.46
N HIS A 471 14.04 18.14 10.71
CA HIS A 471 12.81 18.92 10.62
C HIS A 471 12.29 18.86 9.18
N TYR A 472 10.98 18.94 8.99
CA TYR A 472 10.36 18.98 7.68
C TYR A 472 9.01 19.69 7.74
N ASN A 473 8.61 20.25 6.60
CA ASN A 473 7.28 20.84 6.45
C ASN A 473 6.42 19.85 5.65
N PRO A 474 5.33 19.29 6.22
CA PRO A 474 4.43 18.44 5.45
C PRO A 474 3.88 19.20 4.24
N SER A 475 3.78 18.48 3.13
CA SER A 475 3.02 18.93 1.99
C SER A 475 2.10 17.80 1.54
N GLN A 476 0.94 18.18 1.02
CA GLN A 476 0.01 17.27 0.38
C GLN A 476 -0.16 17.77 -1.05
N ARG A 477 0.46 17.08 -2.00
CA ARG A 477 0.60 17.52 -3.39
C ARG A 477 0.37 16.36 -4.36
N LEU A 478 -0.29 16.64 -5.47
CA LEU A 478 -0.72 15.67 -6.47
C LEU A 478 -0.42 16.19 -7.87
N VAL A 479 0.09 15.33 -8.76
CA VAL A 479 0.26 15.64 -10.18
C VAL A 479 -1.09 15.68 -10.90
N SER A 480 -1.23 16.56 -11.88
CA SER A 480 -2.42 16.65 -12.74
C SER A 480 -2.73 15.35 -13.50
N GLN A 481 -1.71 14.61 -13.93
CA GLN A 481 -1.82 13.38 -14.70
C GLN A 481 -0.75 12.37 -14.27
N TYR A 482 -1.08 11.08 -14.28
CA TYR A 482 -0.19 9.99 -13.87
C TYR A 482 0.56 9.33 -15.05
N ARG A 483 0.19 9.72 -16.28
CA ARG A 483 0.68 9.20 -17.56
C ARG A 483 0.71 10.33 -18.58
N VAL A 484 1.78 10.44 -19.35
CA VAL A 484 1.84 11.22 -20.60
C VAL A 484 2.49 10.34 -21.67
N GLY A 485 1.69 9.87 -22.63
CA GLY A 485 2.14 8.99 -23.72
C GLY A 485 2.66 7.63 -23.21
N ARG A 486 3.98 7.46 -23.24
CA ARG A 486 4.74 6.26 -22.82
C ARG A 486 5.47 6.47 -21.47
N VAL A 487 5.26 7.61 -20.84
CA VAL A 487 5.91 7.97 -19.57
C VAL A 487 4.88 8.02 -18.45
N PHE A 488 5.24 7.47 -17.29
CA PHE A 488 4.38 7.35 -16.11
C PHE A 488 5.09 7.91 -14.87
N VAL A 489 4.32 8.27 -13.84
CA VAL A 489 4.84 8.64 -12.51
C VAL A 489 4.12 7.85 -11.41
N ALA A 490 4.85 7.48 -10.34
CA ALA A 490 4.35 6.65 -9.24
C ALA A 490 4.94 7.07 -7.87
N GLY A 491 4.20 6.82 -6.79
CA GLY A 491 4.62 7.20 -5.43
C GLY A 491 4.83 8.71 -5.28
N ASP A 492 5.84 9.12 -4.51
CA ASP A 492 6.20 10.51 -4.23
C ASP A 492 6.49 11.37 -5.49
N ALA A 493 6.75 10.76 -6.66
CA ALA A 493 6.82 11.48 -7.93
C ALA A 493 5.44 12.02 -8.38
N ALA A 494 4.38 11.25 -8.09
CA ALA A 494 2.99 11.54 -8.43
C ALA A 494 2.20 12.17 -7.27
N HIS A 495 2.41 11.73 -6.02
CA HIS A 495 1.71 12.24 -4.85
C HIS A 495 2.59 12.24 -3.59
N VAL A 496 2.70 13.39 -2.93
CA VAL A 496 3.34 13.53 -1.62
C VAL A 496 2.27 13.78 -0.58
N ASN A 497 2.44 13.21 0.61
CA ASN A 497 1.45 13.17 1.68
C ASN A 497 2.01 13.67 3.01
N THR A 498 1.10 14.07 3.91
CA THR A 498 1.46 14.35 5.30
C THR A 498 1.83 13.03 6.04
N PRO A 499 2.71 13.10 7.05
CA PRO A 499 3.20 11.92 7.79
C PRO A 499 2.11 11.26 8.65
N ILE A 500 1.03 11.99 8.99
CA ILE A 500 -0.02 11.62 9.96
C ILE A 500 -0.58 10.21 9.73
N ALA A 501 -0.70 9.79 8.48
CA ALA A 501 -1.29 8.50 8.09
C ALA A 501 -0.27 7.51 7.49
N ALA A 502 1.02 7.82 7.48
CA ALA A 502 2.10 6.98 6.93
C ALA A 502 1.83 6.47 5.50
N GLN A 503 1.36 7.34 4.59
CA GLN A 503 0.77 6.89 3.32
C GLN A 503 1.72 6.79 2.12
N GLY A 504 2.88 7.46 2.11
CA GLY A 504 3.76 7.54 0.92
C GLY A 504 4.19 6.18 0.36
N LEU A 505 4.97 5.42 1.15
CA LEU A 505 5.39 4.04 0.84
C LEU A 505 4.20 3.16 0.45
N ASN A 506 3.16 3.14 1.29
CA ASN A 506 2.04 2.22 1.16
C ASN A 506 1.25 2.49 -0.13
N THR A 507 0.82 3.74 -0.34
CA THR A 507 0.10 4.15 -1.56
C THR A 507 0.95 3.94 -2.82
N GLY A 508 2.27 4.20 -2.75
CA GLY A 508 3.19 3.96 -3.85
C GLY A 508 3.37 2.48 -4.19
N ALA A 509 3.34 1.57 -3.20
CA ALA A 509 3.35 0.13 -3.45
C ALA A 509 2.07 -0.33 -4.19
N LEU A 510 0.92 0.28 -3.90
CA LEU A 510 -0.32 0.07 -4.65
C LEU A 510 -0.24 0.62 -6.08
N ASP A 511 0.44 1.75 -6.31
CA ASP A 511 0.70 2.27 -7.66
C ASP A 511 1.53 1.28 -8.47
N ALA A 512 2.61 0.77 -7.88
CA ALA A 512 3.55 -0.15 -8.51
C ALA A 512 2.85 -1.41 -9.04
N VAL A 513 2.10 -2.13 -8.20
CA VAL A 513 1.39 -3.34 -8.65
C VAL A 513 0.25 -3.04 -9.63
N ASN A 514 -0.42 -1.90 -9.50
CA ASN A 514 -1.48 -1.48 -10.42
C ASN A 514 -0.94 -1.14 -11.82
N LEU A 515 0.25 -0.55 -11.90
CA LEU A 515 0.91 -0.19 -13.15
C LEU A 515 1.59 -1.39 -13.82
N ALA A 516 2.24 -2.26 -13.04
CA ALA A 516 3.09 -3.34 -13.57
C ALA A 516 2.37 -4.23 -14.60
N TRP A 517 1.13 -4.63 -14.34
CA TRP A 517 0.39 -5.51 -15.24
C TRP A 517 -0.17 -4.82 -16.49
N LYS A 518 -0.40 -3.52 -16.40
CA LYS A 518 -0.78 -2.67 -17.55
C LYS A 518 0.42 -2.49 -18.47
N LEU A 519 1.61 -2.30 -17.90
CA LEU A 519 2.88 -2.27 -18.63
C LEU A 519 3.25 -3.63 -19.22
N ARG A 520 3.03 -4.77 -18.54
CA ARG A 520 3.20 -6.12 -19.12
C ARG A 520 2.47 -6.26 -20.45
N LEU A 521 1.19 -5.88 -20.48
CA LEU A 521 0.37 -5.92 -21.69
C LEU A 521 0.83 -4.91 -22.75
N ALA A 522 1.26 -3.72 -22.35
CA ALA A 522 1.70 -2.67 -23.28
C ALA A 522 3.05 -2.98 -23.92
N VAL A 523 3.99 -3.54 -23.17
CA VAL A 523 5.31 -4.04 -23.66
C VAL A 523 5.13 -5.14 -24.70
N ARG A 524 4.13 -6.01 -24.54
CA ARG A 524 3.79 -7.07 -25.51
C ARG A 524 2.97 -6.55 -26.71
N GLY A 525 2.73 -5.24 -26.82
CA GLY A 525 1.94 -4.63 -27.90
C GLY A 525 0.46 -5.04 -27.85
N LYS A 526 -0.06 -5.34 -26.64
CA LYS A 526 -1.41 -5.85 -26.41
C LYS A 526 -2.30 -4.96 -25.57
N ALA A 527 -1.81 -3.92 -24.91
CA ALA A 527 -2.67 -3.05 -24.09
C ALA A 527 -3.47 -2.05 -24.93
N SER A 528 -4.78 -1.99 -24.71
CA SER A 528 -5.61 -0.89 -25.21
C SER A 528 -5.25 0.44 -24.54
N THR A 529 -5.48 1.58 -25.21
CA THR A 529 -5.21 2.90 -24.64
C THR A 529 -6.00 3.12 -23.34
N ALA A 530 -7.26 2.67 -23.31
CA ALA A 530 -8.14 2.73 -22.14
C ALA A 530 -7.59 1.92 -20.95
N LEU A 531 -6.90 0.80 -21.20
CA LEU A 531 -6.21 0.05 -20.16
C LEU A 531 -5.06 0.84 -19.53
N LEU A 532 -4.23 1.50 -20.33
CA LEU A 532 -3.14 2.33 -19.80
C LEU A 532 -3.68 3.58 -19.06
N ASP A 533 -4.71 4.24 -19.61
CA ASP A 533 -5.33 5.42 -18.96
C ASP A 533 -6.04 5.09 -17.65
N SER A 534 -6.48 3.83 -17.47
CA SER A 534 -7.04 3.37 -16.21
C SER A 534 -6.08 3.52 -15.02
N TYR A 535 -4.76 3.56 -15.24
CA TYR A 535 -3.80 3.84 -14.17
C TYR A 535 -4.08 5.19 -13.50
N HIS A 536 -4.29 6.25 -14.29
CA HIS A 536 -4.71 7.54 -13.76
C HIS A 536 -6.11 7.47 -13.14
N ALA A 537 -7.09 6.93 -13.86
CA ALA A 537 -8.49 6.87 -13.39
C ALA A 537 -8.67 6.12 -12.06
N GLU A 538 -7.80 5.15 -11.77
CA GLU A 538 -7.79 4.38 -10.53
C GLU A 538 -6.94 5.04 -9.44
N ARG A 539 -5.67 5.35 -9.73
CA ARG A 539 -4.68 5.73 -8.70
C ARG A 539 -4.71 7.22 -8.34
N HIS A 540 -4.98 8.10 -9.30
CA HIS A 540 -5.18 9.53 -8.98
C HIS A 540 -6.48 9.72 -8.18
N ALA A 541 -7.58 9.04 -8.55
CA ALA A 541 -8.84 9.10 -7.81
C ALA A 541 -8.72 8.55 -6.37
N ALA A 542 -7.92 7.50 -6.18
CA ALA A 542 -7.56 7.00 -4.86
C ALA A 542 -6.81 8.06 -4.03
N ALA A 543 -5.77 8.69 -4.60
CA ALA A 543 -5.01 9.74 -3.94
C ALA A 543 -5.89 10.95 -3.56
N VAL A 544 -6.72 11.46 -4.46
CA VAL A 544 -7.68 12.55 -4.17
C VAL A 544 -8.61 12.20 -2.99
N THR A 545 -9.11 10.97 -2.94
CA THR A 545 -10.01 10.53 -1.86
C THR A 545 -9.28 10.49 -0.52
N MET A 546 -8.07 9.95 -0.49
CA MET A 546 -7.20 9.91 0.69
C MET A 546 -6.80 11.31 1.17
N PHE A 547 -6.48 12.22 0.25
CA PHE A 547 -6.13 13.62 0.54
C PHE A 547 -7.28 14.33 1.27
N ALA A 548 -8.51 14.21 0.74
CA ALA A 548 -9.70 14.78 1.37
C ALA A 548 -10.02 14.19 2.76
N GLN A 549 -9.66 12.92 3.01
CA GLN A 549 -9.77 12.29 4.33
C GLN A 549 -8.71 12.85 5.31
N ASN A 550 -7.45 12.98 4.87
CA ASN A 550 -6.35 13.54 5.65
C ASN A 550 -6.59 15.01 6.02
N ASP A 551 -7.06 15.83 5.07
CA ASP A 551 -7.41 17.25 5.31
C ASP A 551 -8.50 17.37 6.36
N ARG A 552 -9.57 16.56 6.24
CA ARG A 552 -10.67 16.55 7.21
C ARG A 552 -10.21 16.13 8.60
N LEU A 553 -9.35 15.10 8.70
CA LEU A 553 -8.78 14.67 9.98
C LEU A 553 -7.91 15.78 10.60
N THR A 554 -7.02 16.37 9.81
CA THR A 554 -6.12 17.44 10.25
C THR A 554 -6.89 18.66 10.74
N LEU A 555 -7.90 19.10 9.98
CA LEU A 555 -8.74 20.24 10.35
C LEU A 555 -9.59 19.99 11.61
N LEU A 556 -10.10 18.77 11.81
CA LEU A 556 -10.91 18.42 12.99
C LEU A 556 -10.09 18.16 14.27
N VAL A 557 -8.84 17.68 14.16
CA VAL A 557 -8.03 17.31 15.34
C VAL A 557 -7.00 18.39 15.70
N PHE A 558 -6.36 19.00 14.69
CA PHE A 558 -5.21 19.91 14.85
C PHE A 558 -5.51 21.37 14.40
N GLY A 559 -6.62 21.59 13.68
CA GLY A 559 -6.99 22.88 13.11
C GLY A 559 -7.14 24.04 14.12
N ALA A 560 -7.02 25.28 13.63
CA ALA A 560 -7.01 26.47 14.48
C ALA A 560 -8.31 26.72 15.27
N ASN A 561 -9.47 26.31 14.74
CA ASN A 561 -10.78 26.55 15.34
C ASN A 561 -11.00 25.66 16.60
N PRO A 562 -11.14 26.24 17.81
CA PRO A 562 -11.23 25.47 19.06
C PRO A 562 -12.53 24.65 19.18
N ILE A 563 -13.64 25.11 18.59
CA ILE A 563 -14.91 24.38 18.60
C ILE A 563 -14.79 23.12 17.74
N LEU A 564 -14.19 23.24 16.54
CA LEU A 564 -13.92 22.08 15.68
C LEU A 564 -12.94 21.11 16.34
N ARG A 565 -11.87 21.58 17.00
CA ARG A 565 -10.96 20.72 17.79
C ARG A 565 -11.70 19.98 18.92
N PHE A 566 -12.58 20.67 19.66
CA PHE A 566 -13.36 20.06 20.73
C PHE A 566 -14.27 18.94 20.19
N LEU A 567 -15.00 19.22 19.10
CA LEU A 567 -15.86 18.22 18.44
C LEU A 567 -15.06 17.05 17.87
N GLY A 568 -13.93 17.30 17.21
CA GLY A 568 -13.04 16.25 16.69
C GLY A 568 -12.45 15.36 17.80
N ARG A 569 -11.98 15.96 18.90
CA ARG A 569 -11.52 15.20 20.08
C ARG A 569 -12.65 14.37 20.72
N LYS A 570 -13.89 14.89 20.76
CA LYS A 570 -15.07 14.11 21.18
C LYS A 570 -15.39 12.98 20.20
N GLN A 571 -15.22 13.19 18.89
CA GLN A 571 -15.42 12.18 17.86
C GLN A 571 -14.49 10.97 18.03
N LEU A 572 -13.27 11.16 18.54
CA LEU A 572 -12.35 10.05 18.83
C LEU A 572 -12.93 9.04 19.82
N HIS A 573 -13.77 9.47 20.79
CA HIS A 573 -14.44 8.53 21.69
C HIS A 573 -15.47 7.65 20.98
N LEU A 574 -16.04 8.09 19.85
CA LEU A 574 -16.94 7.26 19.03
C LEU A 574 -16.19 6.08 18.38
N LEU A 575 -14.87 6.17 18.23
CA LEU A 575 -14.05 5.05 17.76
C LEU A 575 -13.95 3.92 18.81
N ASN A 576 -14.46 4.09 20.03
CA ASN A 576 -14.67 2.97 20.97
C ASN A 576 -15.87 2.09 20.57
N VAL A 577 -16.76 2.56 19.69
CA VAL A 577 -17.82 1.73 19.11
C VAL A 577 -17.19 0.80 18.06
N PRO A 578 -17.28 -0.54 18.19
CA PRO A 578 -16.47 -1.44 17.36
C PRO A 578 -16.71 -1.34 15.85
N ALA A 579 -17.94 -1.02 15.42
CA ALA A 579 -18.25 -0.80 14.01
C ALA A 579 -17.62 0.47 13.43
N LEU A 580 -17.51 1.53 14.25
CA LEU A 580 -16.84 2.78 13.86
C LEU A 580 -15.32 2.63 13.91
N ASN A 581 -14.79 1.88 14.89
CA ASN A 581 -13.39 1.47 14.93
C ASN A 581 -13.00 0.74 13.64
N LEU A 582 -13.73 -0.34 13.31
CA LEU A 582 -13.51 -1.15 12.10
C LEU A 582 -13.56 -0.29 10.82
N LYS A 583 -14.58 0.56 10.68
CA LYS A 583 -14.68 1.47 9.53
C LYS A 583 -13.47 2.41 9.41
N ASN A 584 -12.97 2.95 10.53
CA ASN A 584 -11.80 3.82 10.53
C ASN A 584 -10.49 3.05 10.24
N VAL A 585 -10.33 1.86 10.80
CA VAL A 585 -9.11 1.05 10.56
C VAL A 585 -9.05 0.44 9.17
N MET A 586 -10.18 0.12 8.53
CA MET A 586 -10.21 -0.32 7.12
C MET A 586 -9.67 0.77 6.19
N GLY A 587 -10.15 2.01 6.33
CA GLY A 587 -9.73 3.15 5.51
C GLY A 587 -8.26 3.52 5.71
N THR A 588 -7.83 3.67 6.97
CA THR A 588 -6.42 4.01 7.27
C THR A 588 -5.42 2.92 6.86
N SER A 589 -5.88 1.65 6.74
CA SER A 589 -5.09 0.50 6.27
C SER A 589 -5.20 0.23 4.77
N GLN A 590 -5.90 1.09 4.01
CA GLN A 590 -6.16 0.98 2.57
C GLN A 590 -6.87 -0.33 2.13
N LEU A 591 -7.63 -0.97 3.02
CA LEU A 591 -8.34 -2.23 2.75
C LEU A 591 -9.74 -2.02 2.16
N ASP A 592 -10.32 -0.82 2.28
CA ASP A 592 -11.61 -0.43 1.68
C ASP A 592 -11.46 0.23 0.30
N LEU A 593 -10.23 0.40 -0.20
CA LEU A 593 -9.96 0.96 -1.51
C LEU A 593 -10.61 0.13 -2.62
N HIS A 594 -11.30 0.82 -3.54
CA HIS A 594 -11.97 0.19 -4.66
C HIS A 594 -11.94 1.01 -5.95
N TYR A 595 -11.91 0.30 -7.08
CA TYR A 595 -11.90 0.81 -8.45
C TYR A 595 -13.25 0.60 -9.17
N ARG A 596 -14.38 0.60 -8.44
CA ARG A 596 -15.75 0.38 -8.97
C ARG A 596 -16.17 1.32 -10.13
N ARG A 597 -15.47 2.45 -10.29
CA ARG A 597 -15.67 3.46 -11.34
C ARG A 597 -14.60 3.42 -12.45
N SER A 598 -13.71 2.44 -12.44
CA SER A 598 -12.67 2.28 -13.46
C SER A 598 -13.27 1.94 -14.83
N PRO A 599 -12.67 2.40 -15.95
CA PRO A 599 -13.05 1.95 -17.28
C PRO A 599 -12.73 0.46 -17.53
N VAL A 600 -11.83 -0.16 -16.74
CA VAL A 600 -11.42 -1.57 -16.90
C VAL A 600 -11.97 -2.51 -15.82
N VAL A 601 -13.21 -2.27 -15.40
CA VAL A 601 -14.01 -3.24 -14.63
C VAL A 601 -15.29 -3.58 -15.38
N GLN A 602 -15.83 -4.78 -15.16
CA GLN A 602 -17.00 -5.29 -15.90
C GLN A 602 -18.22 -4.36 -15.84
N THR A 603 -18.41 -3.60 -14.76
CA THR A 603 -19.51 -2.63 -14.64
C THR A 603 -19.47 -1.53 -15.71
N ALA A 604 -18.29 -1.22 -16.24
CA ALA A 604 -18.10 -0.29 -17.37
C ALA A 604 -18.04 -1.02 -18.72
N ILE A 605 -17.33 -2.16 -18.80
CA ILE A 605 -17.11 -2.91 -20.05
C ILE A 605 -18.37 -3.64 -20.52
N ASP A 606 -19.07 -4.32 -19.61
CA ASP A 606 -20.24 -5.16 -19.90
C ASP A 606 -21.35 -4.97 -18.84
N PRO A 607 -22.17 -3.91 -18.97
CA PRO A 607 -23.34 -3.67 -18.13
C PRO A 607 -24.43 -4.75 -18.26
N SER A 608 -24.41 -5.55 -19.33
CA SER A 608 -25.31 -6.69 -19.56
C SER A 608 -24.93 -7.89 -18.70
N GLY A 609 -23.70 -8.40 -18.83
CA GLY A 609 -23.19 -9.49 -18.00
C GLY A 609 -23.07 -9.11 -16.53
N THR A 610 -22.81 -7.84 -16.21
CA THR A 610 -22.94 -7.31 -14.85
C THR A 610 -24.35 -7.57 -14.28
N ARG A 611 -25.42 -7.27 -15.04
CA ARG A 611 -26.80 -7.56 -14.62
C ARG A 611 -27.07 -9.06 -14.53
N ALA A 612 -26.59 -9.85 -15.50
CA ALA A 612 -26.73 -11.30 -15.48
C ALA A 612 -26.03 -11.95 -14.27
N SER A 613 -24.89 -11.41 -13.84
CA SER A 613 -24.15 -11.89 -12.67
C SER A 613 -24.96 -11.84 -11.36
N LEU A 614 -25.95 -10.96 -11.25
CA LEU A 614 -26.78 -10.82 -10.04
C LEU A 614 -27.62 -12.07 -9.73
N ALA A 615 -27.85 -12.94 -10.73
CA ALA A 615 -28.46 -14.26 -10.52
C ALA A 615 -27.53 -15.19 -9.73
N ALA A 616 -26.26 -15.27 -10.12
CA ALA A 616 -25.26 -16.14 -9.49
C ALA A 616 -24.59 -15.54 -8.23
N PHE A 617 -24.64 -14.21 -8.05
CA PHE A 617 -23.92 -13.50 -6.98
C PHE A 617 -24.80 -12.66 -6.04
N GLU A 618 -24.42 -12.57 -4.77
CA GLU A 618 -25.05 -11.77 -3.72
C GLU A 618 -24.72 -10.28 -3.82
N TRP A 619 -25.74 -9.45 -3.62
CA TRP A 619 -25.56 -8.01 -3.45
C TRP A 619 -25.05 -7.72 -2.03
N GLY A 620 -23.93 -7.01 -1.92
CA GLY A 620 -23.36 -6.58 -0.63
C GLY A 620 -22.03 -7.24 -0.26
N ARG A 621 -21.68 -8.33 -0.93
CA ARG A 621 -20.32 -8.92 -0.91
C ARG A 621 -19.37 -8.09 -1.78
N ALA A 622 -18.12 -8.53 -1.93
CA ALA A 622 -17.18 -7.94 -2.89
C ALA A 622 -17.82 -7.81 -4.28
N ARG A 623 -17.33 -6.94 -5.16
CA ARG A 623 -17.85 -6.68 -6.52
C ARG A 623 -16.72 -6.31 -7.49
N PRO A 624 -16.94 -6.30 -8.82
CA PRO A 624 -16.00 -5.67 -9.76
C PRO A 624 -15.54 -4.29 -9.29
N GLY A 625 -14.22 -4.10 -9.24
CA GLY A 625 -13.52 -2.95 -8.67
C GLY A 625 -13.04 -3.12 -7.22
N ASP A 626 -13.60 -4.04 -6.43
CA ASP A 626 -13.18 -4.20 -5.03
C ASP A 626 -11.86 -4.98 -4.93
N ARG A 627 -11.06 -4.68 -3.89
CA ARG A 627 -10.01 -5.57 -3.40
C ARG A 627 -10.56 -7.00 -3.24
N ALA A 628 -9.79 -8.01 -3.66
CA ALA A 628 -10.12 -9.40 -3.41
C ALA A 628 -10.20 -9.68 -1.90
N PRO A 629 -11.25 -10.37 -1.39
CA PRO A 629 -11.37 -10.63 0.04
C PRO A 629 -10.22 -11.52 0.53
N HIS A 630 -9.84 -11.39 1.79
CA HIS A 630 -8.93 -12.35 2.39
C HIS A 630 -9.68 -13.64 2.73
N CYS A 631 -9.25 -14.75 2.13
CA CYS A 631 -9.75 -16.08 2.45
C CYS A 631 -8.59 -17.07 2.45
N VAL A 632 -8.83 -18.25 3.03
CA VAL A 632 -7.93 -19.40 3.00
C VAL A 632 -8.51 -20.43 2.03
N LEU A 633 -7.65 -20.99 1.19
CA LEU A 633 -7.94 -22.06 0.25
C LEU A 633 -7.20 -23.32 0.72
N ASP A 634 -7.90 -24.43 0.84
CA ASP A 634 -7.31 -25.71 1.26
C ASP A 634 -6.96 -26.56 0.02
N ALA A 635 -5.72 -27.06 -0.04
CA ALA A 635 -5.29 -28.10 -0.97
C ALA A 635 -4.49 -29.15 -0.15
N GLU A 636 -3.27 -29.50 -0.55
CA GLU A 636 -2.34 -30.25 0.32
C GLU A 636 -1.99 -29.48 1.60
N LYS A 637 -1.91 -28.14 1.49
CA LYS A 637 -1.75 -27.22 2.62
C LYS A 637 -2.81 -26.12 2.57
N ARG A 638 -3.13 -25.54 3.73
CA ARG A 638 -3.92 -24.31 3.83
C ARG A 638 -3.09 -23.16 3.26
N THR A 639 -3.65 -22.39 2.34
CA THR A 639 -2.93 -21.35 1.59
C THR A 639 -3.74 -20.06 1.59
N ALA A 640 -3.13 -18.92 1.90
CA ALA A 640 -3.85 -17.64 1.82
C ALA A 640 -4.15 -17.30 0.35
N MET A 641 -5.33 -16.75 0.04
CA MET A 641 -5.71 -16.37 -1.32
C MET A 641 -4.66 -15.47 -1.99
N TYR A 642 -3.99 -14.61 -1.22
CA TYR A 642 -2.95 -13.71 -1.69
C TYR A 642 -1.65 -14.41 -2.15
N GLU A 643 -1.30 -15.58 -1.59
CA GLU A 643 -0.23 -16.45 -2.13
C GLU A 643 -0.61 -17.10 -3.46
N VAL A 644 -1.92 -17.30 -3.69
CA VAL A 644 -2.49 -17.92 -4.90
C VAL A 644 -2.59 -16.92 -6.04
N LEU A 645 -3.04 -15.69 -5.78
CA LEU A 645 -3.22 -14.65 -6.81
C LEU A 645 -1.88 -14.35 -7.53
N ARG A 646 -0.84 -14.02 -6.74
CA ARG A 646 0.50 -13.54 -7.21
C ARG A 646 0.41 -12.29 -8.10
N ALA A 647 1.51 -11.55 -8.24
CA ALA A 647 1.52 -10.33 -9.07
C ALA A 647 1.65 -10.62 -10.59
N THR A 648 1.20 -11.78 -11.09
CA THR A 648 1.65 -12.31 -12.40
C THR A 648 0.59 -12.36 -13.51
N HIS A 649 -0.60 -12.88 -13.22
CA HIS A 649 -1.65 -13.20 -14.18
C HIS A 649 -3.01 -12.81 -13.60
N HIS A 650 -4.03 -12.72 -14.45
CA HIS A 650 -5.40 -12.72 -13.95
C HIS A 650 -5.72 -14.10 -13.34
N THR A 651 -6.35 -14.14 -12.18
CA THR A 651 -6.83 -15.38 -11.56
C THR A 651 -8.31 -15.55 -11.87
N LEU A 652 -8.68 -16.64 -12.53
CA LEU A 652 -10.07 -17.00 -12.77
C LEU A 652 -10.50 -18.05 -11.75
N PHE A 653 -11.17 -17.63 -10.67
CA PHE A 653 -11.79 -18.56 -9.73
C PHE A 653 -13.10 -19.09 -10.33
N ILE A 654 -13.14 -20.41 -10.55
CA ILE A 654 -14.31 -21.16 -11.00
C ILE A 654 -14.91 -21.82 -9.77
N LEU A 655 -15.97 -21.19 -9.23
CA LEU A 655 -16.61 -21.54 -7.98
C LEU A 655 -17.71 -22.57 -8.23
N GLY A 656 -17.69 -23.69 -7.52
CA GLY A 656 -18.69 -24.76 -7.66
C GLY A 656 -20.03 -24.46 -6.98
N GLY A 657 -20.04 -23.60 -5.95
CA GLY A 657 -21.21 -23.40 -5.10
C GLY A 657 -21.65 -24.68 -4.38
N ALA A 658 -22.84 -24.67 -3.80
CA ALA A 658 -23.38 -25.81 -3.04
C ALA A 658 -23.74 -27.05 -3.91
N LYS A 659 -23.85 -26.88 -5.23
CA LYS A 659 -24.13 -27.94 -6.20
C LYS A 659 -23.20 -27.76 -7.41
N PRO A 660 -21.95 -28.26 -7.35
CA PRO A 660 -21.00 -28.10 -8.44
C PRO A 660 -21.43 -28.89 -9.69
N ASP A 661 -21.13 -28.33 -10.86
CA ASP A 661 -21.18 -29.02 -12.15
C ASP A 661 -19.75 -29.15 -12.70
N PRO A 662 -19.03 -30.26 -12.41
CA PRO A 662 -17.66 -30.46 -12.85
C PRO A 662 -17.46 -30.39 -14.37
N ALA A 663 -18.47 -30.74 -15.16
CA ALA A 663 -18.38 -30.70 -16.62
C ALA A 663 -18.40 -29.25 -17.13
N ARG A 664 -19.35 -28.43 -16.67
CA ARG A 664 -19.39 -27.00 -17.01
C ARG A 664 -18.19 -26.24 -16.46
N MET A 665 -17.75 -26.54 -15.24
CA MET A 665 -16.56 -25.93 -14.65
C MET A 665 -15.32 -26.18 -15.53
N ARG A 666 -15.13 -27.42 -16.02
CA ARG A 666 -14.06 -27.74 -16.98
C ARG A 666 -14.25 -27.04 -18.33
N ALA A 667 -15.46 -27.00 -18.88
CA ALA A 667 -15.72 -26.31 -20.15
C ALA A 667 -15.31 -24.82 -20.10
N VAL A 668 -15.64 -24.12 -19.00
CA VAL A 668 -15.23 -22.73 -18.80
C VAL A 668 -13.71 -22.61 -18.64
N ALA A 669 -13.05 -23.53 -17.92
CA ALA A 669 -11.60 -23.53 -17.77
C ALA A 669 -10.89 -23.75 -19.12
N THR A 670 -11.38 -24.69 -19.94
CA THR A 670 -10.86 -24.98 -21.27
C THR A 670 -10.98 -23.76 -22.19
N HIS A 671 -12.19 -23.18 -22.33
CA HIS A 671 -12.40 -21.94 -23.09
C HIS A 671 -11.47 -20.82 -22.64
N ALA A 672 -11.30 -20.64 -21.32
CA ALA A 672 -10.45 -19.60 -20.75
C ALA A 672 -8.95 -19.84 -21.04
N ARG A 673 -8.47 -21.10 -21.04
CA ARG A 673 -7.10 -21.46 -21.42
C ARG A 673 -6.86 -21.31 -22.91
N GLU A 674 -7.79 -21.76 -23.75
CA GLU A 674 -7.68 -21.73 -25.21
C GLU A 674 -7.63 -20.29 -25.76
N LYS A 675 -8.48 -19.40 -25.26
CA LYS A 675 -8.54 -18.01 -25.74
C LYS A 675 -7.57 -17.05 -25.04
N HIS A 676 -7.38 -17.21 -23.73
CA HIS A 676 -6.75 -16.19 -22.88
C HIS A 676 -5.64 -16.74 -21.98
N GLY A 677 -5.18 -17.98 -22.20
CA GLY A 677 -4.24 -18.69 -21.31
C GLY A 677 -2.85 -18.07 -21.15
N GLU A 678 -2.48 -17.08 -21.96
CA GLU A 678 -1.29 -16.23 -21.76
C GLU A 678 -1.48 -15.21 -20.61
N TRP A 679 -2.73 -14.77 -20.39
CA TRP A 679 -3.07 -13.66 -19.50
C TRP A 679 -3.77 -14.09 -18.21
N LEU A 680 -4.31 -15.32 -18.17
CA LEU A 680 -5.02 -15.87 -17.02
C LEU A 680 -4.62 -17.30 -16.63
N ILE A 681 -4.83 -17.60 -15.35
CA ILE A 681 -4.73 -18.94 -14.77
C ILE A 681 -6.10 -19.30 -14.14
N PRO A 682 -6.74 -20.42 -14.51
CA PRO A 682 -7.95 -20.92 -13.85
C PRO A 682 -7.66 -21.64 -12.54
N HIS A 683 -8.56 -21.47 -11.58
CA HIS A 683 -8.51 -22.11 -10.26
C HIS A 683 -9.92 -22.63 -9.92
N PHE A 684 -10.07 -23.94 -9.81
CA PHE A 684 -11.32 -24.58 -9.39
C PHE A 684 -11.46 -24.48 -7.87
N VAL A 685 -12.61 -24.02 -7.36
CA VAL A 685 -12.87 -23.95 -5.92
C VAL A 685 -14.18 -24.66 -5.59
N PHE A 686 -14.09 -25.76 -4.86
CA PHE A 686 -15.24 -26.55 -4.44
C PHE A 686 -15.67 -26.19 -3.01
N HIS A 687 -16.95 -25.91 -2.82
CA HIS A 687 -17.54 -25.73 -1.50
C HIS A 687 -17.62 -27.07 -0.77
N GLY A 688 -17.12 -27.15 0.47
CA GLY A 688 -17.16 -28.39 1.25
C GLY A 688 -16.08 -29.37 0.83
N GLN A 689 -16.36 -30.33 -0.07
CA GLN A 689 -15.42 -31.37 -0.51
C GLN A 689 -15.18 -31.33 -2.03
N ILE A 690 -14.00 -31.74 -2.48
CA ILE A 690 -13.70 -31.94 -3.90
C ILE A 690 -14.38 -33.24 -4.36
N PRO A 691 -15.09 -33.28 -5.50
CA PRO A 691 -15.72 -34.50 -6.00
C PRO A 691 -14.67 -35.62 -6.23
N PRO A 692 -14.95 -36.87 -5.80
CA PRO A 692 -14.04 -38.00 -6.02
C PRO A 692 -13.70 -38.16 -7.51
N GLY A 693 -12.41 -38.35 -7.82
CA GLY A 693 -11.94 -38.46 -9.21
C GLY A 693 -12.02 -37.17 -10.02
N PHE A 694 -12.22 -35.99 -9.40
CA PHE A 694 -12.14 -34.72 -10.12
C PHE A 694 -10.71 -34.44 -10.58
N ASP A 695 -10.47 -34.63 -11.89
CA ASP A 695 -9.32 -34.09 -12.58
C ASP A 695 -9.65 -32.73 -13.21
N ALA A 696 -8.68 -31.80 -13.11
CA ALA A 696 -8.67 -30.50 -13.77
C ALA A 696 -8.16 -30.58 -15.22
N GLY A 697 -7.63 -31.73 -15.67
CA GLY A 697 -7.11 -31.94 -17.03
C GLY A 697 -5.95 -31.00 -17.38
N GLY A 698 -5.14 -30.63 -16.38
CA GLY A 698 -4.07 -29.63 -16.52
C GLY A 698 -4.54 -28.18 -16.77
N THR A 699 -5.85 -27.90 -16.77
CA THR A 699 -6.38 -26.56 -17.10
C THR A 699 -6.26 -25.54 -15.97
N GLY A 700 -6.04 -25.99 -14.73
CA GLY A 700 -5.98 -25.10 -13.56
C GLY A 700 -5.70 -25.84 -12.25
N ALA A 701 -5.44 -25.08 -11.18
CA ALA A 701 -5.25 -25.64 -9.84
C ALA A 701 -6.59 -25.92 -9.15
N VAL A 702 -6.66 -26.94 -8.29
CA VAL A 702 -7.87 -27.34 -7.57
C VAL A 702 -7.77 -26.98 -6.09
N TRP A 703 -8.83 -26.39 -5.56
CA TRP A 703 -8.92 -25.91 -4.19
C TRP A 703 -10.24 -26.30 -3.54
N ARG A 704 -10.19 -26.45 -2.23
CA ARG A 704 -11.30 -26.72 -1.33
C ARG A 704 -11.58 -25.49 -0.48
N ASP A 705 -12.82 -25.03 -0.49
CA ASP A 705 -13.35 -24.03 0.44
C ASP A 705 -14.11 -24.77 1.54
N ALA A 706 -13.36 -25.27 2.53
CA ALA A 706 -13.87 -26.19 3.54
C ALA A 706 -15.00 -25.58 4.40
N ASP A 707 -14.90 -24.28 4.69
CA ASP A 707 -15.85 -23.54 5.54
C ASP A 707 -16.92 -22.76 4.73
N GLY A 708 -16.84 -22.77 3.39
CA GLY A 708 -17.69 -21.94 2.52
C GLY A 708 -17.37 -20.44 2.51
N LYS A 709 -16.29 -20.02 3.17
CA LYS A 709 -15.90 -18.61 3.35
C LYS A 709 -15.46 -17.97 2.04
N VAL A 710 -14.79 -18.70 1.15
CA VAL A 710 -14.39 -18.19 -0.17
C VAL A 710 -15.62 -17.87 -1.01
N HIS A 711 -16.56 -18.81 -1.09
CA HIS A 711 -17.82 -18.62 -1.80
C HIS A 711 -18.61 -17.46 -1.20
N GLN A 712 -18.73 -17.38 0.13
CA GLN A 712 -19.46 -16.29 0.81
C GLN A 712 -18.82 -14.91 0.58
N ALA A 713 -17.49 -14.78 0.69
CA ALA A 713 -16.81 -13.50 0.57
C ALA A 713 -16.78 -12.98 -0.89
N LEU A 714 -16.61 -13.89 -1.85
CA LEU A 714 -16.80 -13.60 -3.28
C LEU A 714 -18.29 -13.47 -3.66
N GLY A 715 -19.20 -13.87 -2.76
CA GLY A 715 -20.64 -13.72 -2.88
C GLY A 715 -21.32 -14.70 -3.83
N ALA A 716 -20.75 -15.87 -4.09
CA ALA A 716 -21.35 -16.88 -4.94
C ALA A 716 -22.55 -17.56 -4.24
N LYS A 717 -23.76 -17.41 -4.80
CA LYS A 717 -24.99 -18.11 -4.38
C LYS A 717 -25.03 -19.56 -4.88
N GLY A 718 -24.32 -19.82 -5.97
CA GLY A 718 -24.26 -21.10 -6.68
C GLY A 718 -22.97 -21.16 -7.49
N ALA A 719 -22.95 -21.99 -8.53
CA ALA A 719 -21.79 -22.10 -9.40
C ALA A 719 -21.59 -20.84 -10.26
N GLY A 720 -20.35 -20.40 -10.44
CA GLY A 720 -20.03 -19.19 -11.18
C GLY A 720 -18.55 -18.83 -11.18
N CYS A 721 -18.19 -17.79 -11.91
CA CYS A 721 -16.81 -17.37 -12.10
C CYS A 721 -16.55 -15.97 -11.55
N VAL A 722 -15.37 -15.79 -10.95
CA VAL A 722 -14.84 -14.50 -10.54
C VAL A 722 -13.44 -14.32 -11.13
N LEU A 723 -13.28 -13.29 -11.97
CA LEU A 723 -12.00 -12.88 -12.50
C LEU A 723 -11.37 -11.85 -11.56
N ILE A 724 -10.11 -12.06 -11.18
CA ILE A 724 -9.31 -11.16 -10.34
C ILE A 724 -8.07 -10.73 -11.13
N ARG A 725 -7.72 -9.45 -11.03
CA ARG A 725 -6.54 -8.84 -11.67
C ARG A 725 -5.23 -9.21 -10.96
N PRO A 726 -4.08 -9.08 -11.64
CA PRO A 726 -2.75 -9.24 -11.03
C PRO A 726 -2.47 -8.29 -9.85
N ASP A 727 -3.22 -7.19 -9.69
CA ASP A 727 -3.16 -6.28 -8.53
C ASP A 727 -4.17 -6.62 -7.42
N ALA A 728 -4.69 -7.86 -7.42
CA ALA A 728 -5.64 -8.40 -6.45
C ALA A 728 -6.93 -7.55 -6.27
N HIS A 729 -7.49 -7.06 -7.37
CA HIS A 729 -8.84 -6.49 -7.43
C HIS A 729 -9.76 -7.34 -8.32
N VAL A 730 -11.00 -7.50 -7.91
CA VAL A 730 -12.03 -8.21 -8.70
C VAL A 730 -12.29 -7.43 -9.99
N ALA A 731 -12.16 -8.09 -11.14
CA ALA A 731 -12.32 -7.48 -12.45
C ALA A 731 -13.73 -7.70 -13.02
N ALA A 732 -14.21 -8.94 -12.95
CA ALA A 732 -15.46 -9.38 -13.56
C ALA A 732 -16.07 -10.59 -12.85
N ARG A 733 -17.37 -10.83 -13.09
CA ARG A 733 -18.14 -11.97 -12.59
C ARG A 733 -19.18 -12.42 -13.59
N PHE A 734 -19.34 -13.73 -13.72
CA PHE A 734 -20.32 -14.29 -14.64
C PHE A 734 -20.79 -15.67 -14.16
N PRO A 735 -22.04 -16.08 -14.44
CA PRO A 735 -22.45 -17.47 -14.31
C PRO A 735 -21.57 -18.41 -15.15
N LEU A 736 -21.50 -19.70 -14.81
CA LEU A 736 -20.76 -20.68 -15.63
C LEU A 736 -21.25 -20.70 -17.10
N ASP A 737 -22.54 -20.50 -17.30
CA ASP A 737 -23.20 -20.56 -18.61
C ASP A 737 -22.96 -19.30 -19.47
N ALA A 738 -22.17 -18.33 -18.99
CA ALA A 738 -21.90 -17.07 -19.68
C ALA A 738 -20.39 -16.78 -19.86
N PRO A 739 -19.60 -17.69 -20.45
CA PRO A 739 -18.16 -17.49 -20.68
C PRO A 739 -17.85 -16.29 -21.60
N ALA A 740 -18.82 -15.85 -22.41
CA ALA A 740 -18.71 -14.64 -23.21
C ALA A 740 -18.42 -13.37 -22.38
N GLY A 741 -18.77 -13.34 -21.08
CA GLY A 741 -18.40 -12.24 -20.18
C GLY A 741 -16.89 -12.15 -19.90
N LEU A 742 -16.16 -13.27 -20.01
CA LEU A 742 -14.70 -13.30 -19.96
C LEU A 742 -14.09 -12.72 -21.24
N ASP A 743 -14.64 -13.12 -22.39
CA ASP A 743 -14.21 -12.62 -23.71
C ASP A 743 -14.46 -11.12 -23.84
N ALA A 744 -15.63 -10.64 -23.42
CA ALA A 744 -15.96 -9.21 -23.42
C ALA A 744 -14.99 -8.38 -22.57
N TYR A 745 -14.57 -8.89 -21.41
CA TYR A 745 -13.54 -8.25 -20.57
C TYR A 745 -12.20 -8.17 -21.31
N PHE A 746 -11.65 -9.29 -21.78
CA PHE A 746 -10.35 -9.28 -22.44
C PHE A 746 -10.36 -8.49 -23.76
N ASN A 747 -11.42 -8.57 -24.57
CA ASN A 747 -11.54 -7.81 -25.81
C ASN A 747 -11.58 -6.28 -25.61
N ALA A 748 -11.92 -5.78 -24.42
CA ALA A 748 -11.85 -4.34 -24.10
C ALA A 748 -10.46 -3.91 -23.60
N LEU A 749 -9.69 -4.84 -23.04
CA LEU A 749 -8.34 -4.60 -22.53
C LEU A 749 -7.24 -4.84 -23.57
N LEU A 750 -7.51 -5.74 -24.52
CA LEU A 750 -6.55 -6.22 -25.51
C LEU A 750 -6.73 -5.56 -26.89
N THR A 751 -5.65 -5.48 -27.66
CA THR A 751 -5.59 -5.05 -29.07
C THR A 751 -5.25 -6.19 -30.03
#